data_AF-A0AAX1KDK7-F1
#
_entry.id   AF-A0AAX1KDK7-F1
#
_cell.length_a   1.000
_cell.length_b   1.000
_cell.length_c   1.000
_cell.angle_alpha   90.00
_cell.angle_beta   90.00
_cell.angle_gamma   90.00
#
_symmetry.space_group_name_H-M   'P 1'
#
loop_
_entity.id
_entity.type
_entity.pdbx_description
1 polymer ?
#
loop_
_entity_poly.entity_id
_entity_poly.type
_entity_poly.pdbx_seq_one_letter_code
_entity_poly.pdbx_strand_id
1 'polypeptide(L)'
;MSKPIEHQQPAVVFRLQYFTAATVANKMSYSGYTKYTERDNATDLNNDVNLVQQRLDQLERDNLAELEPTSQRADEEPVEAVDGVETSLPYQKFIDYTARNTATELDQGDEVAKPNQQQLTPTFDQRTDHLTVAETDQLRQKLDTAQANKGVLWAGVISFSTQYLIDNHLYDPKTEACDQQKIKAAVRHSMGSLLKANGLAEKGFWWGDIQFNTNHIHVHLGISELSPRPDKIGYRNGKRVAKEARRKFTQPSIRKIKSQVFQALIALDRPREWEQKLTLEKRLGVQRASLRQQLRQTVGEQQLQALFASLPADKKRWRYRSNARDMAKPKQLASDLVNQYLQDNPEFQAFQQTVQALDQYNAAAFGQRTAGRTAHHKEAELRERLTNALFKSCRELPDNEQELTIAGLAKNFTAADIEANRQRIDALRQANRLQPTPAKTKELRQRRIALRQQNARASQAKVQQAQRVLTKLSQEPTPFNAAEREARTFLSDRYQQRLTLAKLKLQAPWEQSPIERQQLQDLTAYFTDVVNVPIDKLTTPQVAKMQARLAAESEFNGGSVVSGVNWSKLRPELQQALSEELGVKLTKPSQMRAQLQAITKQQQELLRLKATLASYKQALPPAVVQQRYQKIERLSAKIKRDKKAPARAGWGPMKAAVNHWKPRHLKQFQRQQQQASHQILKQEGQQVKQQLRQAEQSHYQDLKAQNALFNQQQAIEQAQQEWGR
;
A
#
# COMPACT_ATOMS: atom_id res chain seq x y z
N MET A 1 30.22 38.63 33.60
CA MET A 1 30.80 39.34 32.43
C MET A 1 30.09 38.83 31.18
N SER A 2 29.30 39.69 30.54
CA SER A 2 28.36 39.28 29.48
C SER A 2 29.04 38.49 28.34
N LYS A 3 28.49 37.33 28.01
CA LYS A 3 29.04 36.43 26.99
C LYS A 3 29.07 37.11 25.60
N PRO A 4 30.12 36.89 24.78
CA PRO A 4 30.23 37.49 23.46
C PRO A 4 29.05 37.13 22.55
N ILE A 5 28.53 38.14 21.86
CA ILE A 5 27.36 38.08 20.97
C ILE A 5 27.84 38.19 19.52
N GLU A 6 27.90 37.05 18.82
CA GLU A 6 28.32 36.97 17.42
C GLU A 6 27.17 36.58 16.47
N HIS A 7 26.67 37.53 15.69
CA HIS A 7 25.55 37.34 14.75
C HIS A 7 25.82 36.38 13.56
N GLN A 8 26.97 35.71 13.52
CA GLN A 8 27.35 34.81 12.42
C GLN A 8 27.73 33.39 12.86
N GLN A 9 27.55 33.01 14.13
CA GLN A 9 27.79 31.65 14.58
C GLN A 9 26.63 30.68 14.28
N PRO A 10 26.89 29.35 14.19
CA PRO A 10 25.85 28.36 14.05
C PRO A 10 25.17 28.07 15.40
N ALA A 11 23.91 28.51 15.56
CA ALA A 11 23.03 28.39 16.74
C ALA A 11 23.34 27.28 17.77
N VAL A 12 23.53 26.04 17.28
CA VAL A 12 23.96 24.88 18.08
C VAL A 12 25.15 24.20 17.40
N VAL A 13 26.17 23.79 18.16
CA VAL A 13 27.26 22.91 17.70
C VAL A 13 27.25 21.66 18.57
N PHE A 14 27.38 20.47 17.98
CA PHE A 14 27.56 19.23 18.73
C PHE A 14 28.86 18.54 18.31
N ARG A 15 29.75 18.32 19.27
CA ARG A 15 30.97 17.51 19.13
C ARG A 15 30.85 16.27 20.02
N LEU A 16 31.43 15.15 19.59
CA LEU A 16 31.43 13.90 20.34
C LEU A 16 32.76 13.18 20.13
N GLN A 17 33.48 12.95 21.23
CA GLN A 17 34.66 12.10 21.29
C GLN A 17 34.29 10.75 21.94
N TYR A 18 35.19 9.77 21.88
CA TYR A 18 34.99 8.48 22.55
C TYR A 18 36.31 7.94 23.08
N PHE A 19 36.21 7.24 24.20
CA PHE A 19 37.31 6.64 24.93
C PHE A 19 36.97 5.18 25.24
N THR A 20 37.97 4.32 25.16
CA THR A 20 37.94 2.97 25.74
C THR A 20 38.89 2.91 26.93
N ALA A 21 38.70 1.96 27.84
CA ALA A 21 39.59 1.77 28.99
C ALA A 21 41.09 1.66 28.60
N ALA A 22 41.39 1.11 27.42
CA ALA A 22 42.74 1.04 26.88
C ALA A 22 43.32 2.40 26.41
N THR A 23 42.48 3.35 25.97
CA THR A 23 42.93 4.67 25.49
C THR A 23 43.12 5.72 26.59
N VAL A 24 42.51 5.52 27.78
CA VAL A 24 42.66 6.42 28.95
C VAL A 24 43.44 5.78 30.10
N ALA A 25 44.05 4.61 29.88
CA ALA A 25 44.93 3.95 30.84
C ALA A 25 45.97 4.94 31.41
N ASN A 26 46.01 5.05 32.73
CA ASN A 26 46.87 5.95 33.51
C ASN A 26 46.72 7.45 33.19
N LYS A 27 45.59 7.88 32.58
CA LYS A 27 45.30 9.29 32.26
C LYS A 27 43.95 9.79 32.77
N MET A 28 42.94 8.94 32.87
CA MET A 28 41.61 9.31 33.37
C MET A 28 40.82 8.07 33.82
N SER A 29 40.01 8.16 34.88
CA SER A 29 38.91 7.21 35.14
C SER A 29 37.60 7.72 34.55
N TYR A 30 36.68 6.82 34.22
CA TYR A 30 35.34 7.20 33.73
C TYR A 30 34.54 7.93 34.83
N SER A 31 34.72 7.56 36.10
CA SER A 31 34.20 8.30 37.27
C SER A 31 34.78 9.72 37.38
N GLY A 32 36.07 9.90 37.09
CA GLY A 32 36.73 11.21 37.08
C GLY A 32 36.23 12.16 35.98
N TYR A 33 35.58 11.64 34.94
CA TYR A 33 34.91 12.49 33.95
C TYR A 33 33.68 13.18 34.54
N THR A 34 32.94 12.54 35.46
CA THR A 34 31.76 13.20 36.08
C THR A 34 32.22 14.38 36.94
N LYS A 35 33.24 14.20 37.79
CA LYS A 35 33.84 15.29 38.58
C LYS A 35 34.35 16.47 37.73
N TYR A 36 34.83 16.20 36.51
CA TYR A 36 35.23 17.23 35.56
C TYR A 36 34.02 18.00 34.96
N THR A 37 32.87 17.35 34.77
CA THR A 37 31.67 18.01 34.22
C THR A 37 30.81 18.68 35.30
N GLU A 38 30.78 18.14 36.51
CA GLU A 38 30.05 18.63 37.70
C GLU A 38 30.56 19.98 38.23
N ARG A 39 31.88 20.22 38.14
CA ARG A 39 32.65 21.33 38.75
C ARG A 39 31.87 22.64 39.02
N ASP A 40 31.87 23.05 40.29
CA ASP A 40 31.06 24.15 40.82
C ASP A 40 31.45 25.52 40.22
N ASN A 41 32.72 25.69 39.84
CA ASN A 41 33.20 26.90 39.16
C ASN A 41 32.88 26.94 37.65
N ALA A 42 32.01 26.06 37.16
CA ALA A 42 31.49 26.07 35.79
C ALA A 42 29.98 25.95 35.70
N THR A 43 29.35 25.24 36.64
CA THR A 43 27.91 25.04 36.72
C THR A 43 27.25 26.19 37.49
N ASP A 44 25.93 26.34 37.35
CA ASP A 44 25.16 27.36 38.08
C ASP A 44 23.90 26.70 38.68
N LEU A 45 24.13 25.95 39.76
CA LEU A 45 23.09 25.16 40.43
C LEU A 45 22.08 26.06 41.15
N ASN A 46 22.54 27.16 41.75
CA ASN A 46 21.70 28.06 42.54
C ASN A 46 20.68 28.77 41.64
N ASN A 47 21.08 29.24 40.46
CA ASN A 47 20.18 29.83 39.46
C ASN A 47 19.13 28.83 38.95
N ASP A 48 19.53 27.58 38.66
CA ASP A 48 18.59 26.54 38.20
C ASP A 48 17.55 26.19 39.28
N VAL A 49 17.99 25.94 40.52
CA VAL A 49 17.11 25.61 41.64
C VAL A 49 16.20 26.78 42.00
N ASN A 50 16.72 28.01 42.03
CA ASN A 50 15.93 29.22 42.30
C ASN A 50 14.92 29.49 41.17
N LEU A 51 15.29 29.31 39.90
CA LEU A 51 14.38 29.47 38.77
C LEU A 51 13.29 28.37 38.75
N VAL A 52 13.62 27.14 39.14
CA VAL A 52 12.64 26.06 39.32
C VAL A 52 11.70 26.37 40.50
N GLN A 53 12.20 26.86 41.63
CA GLN A 53 11.36 27.25 42.76
C GLN A 53 10.45 28.42 42.39
N GLN A 54 10.98 29.49 41.79
CA GLN A 54 10.20 30.62 41.28
C GLN A 54 9.11 30.18 40.29
N ARG A 55 9.34 29.12 39.49
CA ARG A 55 8.35 28.54 38.58
C ARG A 55 7.32 27.66 39.29
N LEU A 56 7.68 26.95 40.34
CA LEU A 56 6.74 26.23 41.19
C LEU A 56 5.85 27.24 41.92
N ASP A 57 6.44 28.23 42.58
CA ASP A 57 5.72 29.35 43.19
C ASP A 57 4.81 30.06 42.16
N GLN A 58 5.29 30.29 40.94
CA GLN A 58 4.48 30.95 39.91
C GLN A 58 3.36 30.05 39.39
N LEU A 59 3.58 28.75 39.23
CA LEU A 59 2.51 27.81 38.87
C LEU A 59 1.49 27.66 40.00
N GLU A 60 1.91 27.69 41.26
CA GLU A 60 1.00 27.72 42.40
C GLU A 60 0.21 29.04 42.43
N ARG A 61 0.86 30.19 42.21
CA ARG A 61 0.19 31.49 42.03
C ARG A 61 -0.77 31.50 40.84
N ASP A 62 -0.40 30.93 39.70
CA ASP A 62 -1.24 30.91 38.48
C ASP A 62 -2.48 30.03 38.70
N ASN A 63 -2.34 28.86 39.34
CA ASN A 63 -3.46 28.00 39.73
C ASN A 63 -4.36 28.65 40.81
N LEU A 64 -3.79 29.50 41.68
CA LEU A 64 -4.55 30.30 42.66
C LEU A 64 -5.19 31.55 42.03
N ALA A 65 -4.60 32.10 40.96
CA ALA A 65 -5.08 33.29 40.25
C ALA A 65 -6.25 33.01 39.28
N GLU A 66 -6.57 31.75 38.99
CA GLU A 66 -7.86 31.39 38.38
C GLU A 66 -9.06 31.58 39.34
N LEU A 67 -8.84 31.89 40.63
CA LEU A 67 -9.90 31.85 41.66
C LEU A 67 -10.32 33.19 42.31
N GLU A 68 -9.51 34.25 42.34
CA GLU A 68 -9.89 35.56 42.95
C GLU A 68 -9.35 36.79 42.15
N PRO A 69 -9.98 37.98 42.25
CA PRO A 69 -9.76 39.10 41.33
C PRO A 69 -8.69 40.13 41.76
N THR A 70 -8.40 41.07 40.84
CA THR A 70 -7.22 41.95 40.80
C THR A 70 -7.19 43.15 41.76
N SER A 71 -6.00 43.50 42.28
CA SER A 71 -5.59 44.91 42.49
C SER A 71 -4.06 45.15 42.49
N GLN A 72 -3.66 46.42 42.56
CA GLN A 72 -2.33 47.00 42.21
C GLN A 72 -1.43 47.20 43.48
N ARG A 73 -0.14 47.65 43.52
CA ARG A 73 0.83 48.25 42.56
C ARG A 73 2.25 48.41 43.22
N ALA A 74 3.33 48.60 42.41
CA ALA A 74 4.58 49.38 42.68
C ALA A 74 5.51 49.03 43.89
N ASP A 75 6.82 49.35 43.99
CA ASP A 75 8.00 49.65 43.10
C ASP A 75 9.28 49.35 43.98
N GLU A 76 10.53 49.07 43.55
CA GLU A 76 11.68 49.96 43.19
C GLU A 76 13.01 49.12 43.00
N GLU A 77 14.15 49.71 42.56
CA GLU A 77 15.51 49.10 42.33
C GLU A 77 16.62 49.83 43.17
N PRO A 78 17.95 50.00 42.87
CA PRO A 78 18.94 49.37 41.94
C PRO A 78 20.44 49.18 42.46
N VAL A 79 21.38 48.73 41.58
CA VAL A 79 22.90 48.89 41.54
C VAL A 79 23.82 48.27 42.65
N GLU A 80 25.15 48.02 42.50
CA GLU A 80 26.18 48.27 41.43
C GLU A 80 27.36 47.21 41.32
N ALA A 81 28.43 47.54 40.54
CA ALA A 81 29.52 46.75 39.91
C ALA A 81 30.63 46.10 40.85
N VAL A 82 31.83 45.56 40.46
CA VAL A 82 32.92 45.93 39.49
C VAL A 82 33.87 44.74 39.11
N ASP A 83 34.45 44.76 37.89
CA ASP A 83 35.65 44.13 37.25
C ASP A 83 36.39 42.83 37.71
N GLY A 84 37.04 42.19 36.72
CA GLY A 84 38.20 41.29 36.91
C GLY A 84 38.50 40.33 35.73
N VAL A 85 39.69 40.43 35.09
CA VAL A 85 40.09 39.57 33.95
C VAL A 85 41.52 39.03 34.11
N GLU A 86 41.70 37.70 34.01
CA GLU A 86 42.60 37.04 33.04
C GLU A 86 42.57 35.51 33.16
N THR A 87 42.89 34.80 32.05
CA THR A 87 42.77 33.33 31.95
C THR A 87 44.04 32.64 31.44
N SER A 88 44.73 31.88 32.30
CA SER A 88 45.55 30.70 31.93
C SER A 88 46.21 30.09 33.18
N LEU A 89 46.23 28.76 33.31
CA LEU A 89 47.28 27.90 33.93
C LEU A 89 46.74 26.44 34.11
N PRO A 90 47.56 25.41 34.42
CA PRO A 90 47.44 24.14 33.70
C PRO A 90 46.55 23.06 34.35
N TYR A 91 46.03 22.20 33.48
CA TYR A 91 45.15 21.06 33.70
C TYR A 91 45.55 20.10 34.83
N GLN A 92 46.83 20.03 35.21
CA GLN A 92 47.31 19.17 36.30
C GLN A 92 46.77 19.64 37.67
N LYS A 93 46.91 20.94 38.00
CA LYS A 93 46.42 21.52 39.28
C LYS A 93 44.89 21.56 39.36
N PHE A 94 44.21 21.48 38.21
CA PHE A 94 42.75 21.46 38.13
C PHE A 94 42.14 20.18 38.72
N ILE A 95 42.83 19.04 38.59
CA ILE A 95 42.44 17.76 39.19
C ILE A 95 42.45 17.86 40.73
N ASP A 96 43.51 18.42 41.29
CA ASP A 96 43.67 18.53 42.75
C ASP A 96 42.71 19.56 43.38
N TYR A 97 42.35 20.62 42.64
CA TYR A 97 41.40 21.64 43.08
C TYR A 97 39.96 21.11 43.10
N THR A 98 39.51 20.46 42.02
CA THR A 98 38.14 19.90 41.95
C THR A 98 37.88 18.75 42.92
N ALA A 99 38.93 18.10 43.43
CA ALA A 99 38.79 17.03 44.43
C ALA A 99 38.36 17.52 45.82
N ARG A 100 38.37 18.82 46.11
CA ARG A 100 38.01 19.40 47.42
C ARG A 100 36.66 20.11 47.49
N ASN A 101 36.15 20.66 46.39
CA ASN A 101 35.08 21.67 46.45
C ASN A 101 33.65 21.15 46.25
N THR A 102 33.44 19.88 45.85
CA THR A 102 32.09 19.29 45.67
C THR A 102 31.27 19.11 46.96
N ALA A 103 31.75 19.69 48.06
CA ALA A 103 30.97 20.04 49.23
C ALA A 103 31.43 21.45 49.66
N THR A 104 30.69 22.46 49.28
CA THR A 104 30.80 23.83 49.84
C THR A 104 29.49 24.14 50.56
N GLU A 105 29.58 24.91 51.64
CA GLU A 105 28.51 25.14 52.61
C GLU A 105 27.35 25.94 52.00
N LEU A 106 26.12 25.58 52.36
CA LEU A 106 25.00 26.54 52.35
C LEU A 106 25.19 27.48 53.55
N ASP A 107 24.78 28.73 53.41
CA ASP A 107 25.25 29.85 54.24
C ASP A 107 25.23 29.63 55.76
N GLN A 108 26.22 30.21 56.44
CA GLN A 108 26.18 30.45 57.88
C GLN A 108 25.17 31.59 58.18
N GLY A 109 23.88 31.26 58.14
CA GLY A 109 22.78 32.15 58.45
C GLY A 109 21.55 31.40 58.98
N ASP A 110 21.12 31.76 60.19
CA ASP A 110 19.94 31.30 60.93
C ASP A 110 19.82 29.79 61.27
N GLU A 111 19.96 29.49 62.58
CA GLU A 111 19.76 28.15 63.16
C GLU A 111 18.28 27.71 63.15
N VAL A 112 17.80 27.11 62.06
CA VAL A 112 16.57 26.29 62.10
C VAL A 112 16.79 24.96 61.37
N ALA A 113 17.02 23.90 62.14
CA ALA A 113 17.29 22.55 61.64
C ALA A 113 16.09 21.95 60.88
N LYS A 114 16.12 22.01 59.53
CA LYS A 114 15.19 21.28 58.64
C LYS A 114 15.76 19.89 58.31
N PRO A 115 15.11 18.78 58.68
CA PRO A 115 15.65 17.45 58.43
C PRO A 115 15.54 17.02 56.96
N ASN A 116 16.58 16.35 56.46
CA ASN A 116 16.58 15.56 55.22
C ASN A 116 16.30 16.29 53.88
N GLN A 117 16.81 17.52 53.68
CA GLN A 117 17.10 17.96 52.31
C GLN A 117 18.32 17.19 51.78
N GLN A 118 18.11 16.33 50.78
CA GLN A 118 19.19 15.59 50.13
C GLN A 118 19.97 16.53 49.21
N GLN A 119 21.27 16.71 49.47
CA GLN A 119 22.12 17.61 48.70
C GLN A 119 22.09 17.25 47.20
N LEU A 120 21.76 18.24 46.37
CA LEU A 120 21.63 18.12 44.92
C LEU A 120 22.94 18.45 44.21
N THR A 121 23.03 18.04 42.95
CA THR A 121 24.14 18.30 42.04
C THR A 121 23.63 18.96 40.75
N PRO A 122 24.49 19.63 39.97
CA PRO A 122 24.12 20.17 38.65
C PRO A 122 23.82 19.07 37.60
N THR A 123 24.28 17.84 37.85
CA THR A 123 24.15 16.68 36.97
C THR A 123 22.69 16.33 36.67
N PHE A 124 22.33 16.20 35.40
CA PHE A 124 21.00 15.75 34.97
C PHE A 124 21.06 14.48 34.11
N ASP A 125 19.98 13.70 34.08
CA ASP A 125 19.94 12.40 33.41
C ASP A 125 18.65 12.16 32.57
N GLN A 126 18.40 10.91 32.19
CA GLN A 126 17.18 10.48 31.50
C GLN A 126 15.86 10.68 32.28
N ARG A 127 15.89 10.92 33.60
CA ARG A 127 14.73 10.95 34.51
C ARG A 127 14.62 12.27 35.27
N THR A 128 15.71 12.80 35.81
CA THR A 128 15.70 13.98 36.69
C THR A 128 16.50 15.14 36.10
N ASP A 129 16.14 16.36 36.50
CA ASP A 129 16.91 17.58 36.18
C ASP A 129 18.08 17.81 37.15
N HIS A 130 18.11 17.13 38.30
CA HIS A 130 19.23 17.09 39.24
C HIS A 130 19.39 15.67 39.78
N LEU A 131 20.63 15.21 39.99
CA LEU A 131 20.92 14.03 40.80
C LEU A 131 21.24 14.45 42.24
N THR A 132 20.85 13.64 43.21
CA THR A 132 21.41 13.74 44.57
C THR A 132 22.88 13.32 44.58
N VAL A 133 23.64 13.69 45.63
CA VAL A 133 25.02 13.19 45.84
C VAL A 133 25.05 11.66 45.81
N ALA A 134 24.09 10.98 46.45
CA ALA A 134 23.99 9.53 46.48
C ALA A 134 23.74 8.88 45.10
N GLU A 135 22.87 9.48 44.27
CA GLU A 135 22.67 9.01 42.89
C GLU A 135 23.88 9.29 41.99
N THR A 136 24.61 10.36 42.26
CA THR A 136 25.86 10.71 41.58
C THR A 136 26.97 9.71 41.91
N ASP A 137 27.06 9.24 43.16
CA ASP A 137 27.96 8.13 43.52
C ASP A 137 27.54 6.79 42.89
N GLN A 138 26.23 6.52 42.77
CA GLN A 138 25.78 5.37 41.98
C GLN A 138 26.14 5.51 40.48
N LEU A 139 26.14 6.72 39.92
CA LEU A 139 26.59 6.98 38.54
C LEU A 139 28.10 6.72 38.40
N ARG A 140 28.91 7.20 39.35
CA ARG A 140 30.37 6.95 39.41
C ARG A 140 30.65 5.44 39.47
N GLN A 141 29.98 4.69 40.36
CA GLN A 141 30.09 3.23 40.46
C GLN A 141 29.70 2.50 39.16
N LYS A 142 28.63 2.93 38.46
CA LYS A 142 28.23 2.39 37.15
C LYS A 142 29.30 2.66 36.08
N LEU A 143 30.03 3.77 36.17
CA LEU A 143 31.10 4.14 35.26
C LEU A 143 32.40 3.38 35.51
N ASP A 144 32.78 3.18 36.77
CA ASP A 144 33.93 2.32 37.12
C ASP A 144 33.66 0.86 36.71
N THR A 145 32.43 0.38 36.91
CA THR A 145 31.96 -0.93 36.39
C THR A 145 32.07 -1.00 34.86
N ALA A 146 31.64 0.04 34.15
CA ALA A 146 31.77 0.12 32.69
C ALA A 146 33.24 0.15 32.23
N GLN A 147 34.14 0.82 32.97
CA GLN A 147 35.57 0.85 32.67
C GLN A 147 36.22 -0.53 32.87
N ALA A 148 35.95 -1.19 34.01
CA ALA A 148 36.44 -2.54 34.31
C ALA A 148 35.99 -3.56 33.25
N ASN A 149 34.72 -3.49 32.83
CA ASN A 149 34.14 -4.31 31.77
C ASN A 149 34.62 -3.96 30.35
N LYS A 150 35.54 -2.99 30.18
CA LYS A 150 36.06 -2.52 28.88
C LYS A 150 34.98 -1.93 27.96
N GLY A 151 33.95 -1.32 28.57
CA GLY A 151 32.92 -0.51 27.93
C GLY A 151 33.49 0.77 27.32
N VAL A 152 32.64 1.51 26.60
CA VAL A 152 33.03 2.72 25.87
C VAL A 152 32.36 3.93 26.50
N LEU A 153 33.16 4.95 26.83
CA LEU A 153 32.69 6.27 27.22
C LEU A 153 32.63 7.16 25.97
N TRP A 154 31.55 7.90 25.80
CA TRP A 154 31.43 8.98 24.81
C TRP A 154 31.31 10.32 25.52
N ALA A 155 32.24 11.22 25.25
CA ALA A 155 32.29 12.58 25.78
C ALA A 155 31.71 13.55 24.75
N GLY A 156 30.53 14.09 25.02
CA GLY A 156 29.81 15.03 24.15
C GLY A 156 29.88 16.46 24.68
N VAL A 157 29.84 17.43 23.77
CA VAL A 157 29.60 18.84 24.11
C VAL A 157 28.61 19.41 23.11
N ILE A 158 27.48 19.90 23.60
CA ILE A 158 26.52 20.71 22.84
C ILE A 158 26.76 22.18 23.23
N SER A 159 27.36 22.94 22.34
CA SER A 159 27.57 24.38 22.49
C SER A 159 26.40 25.15 21.88
N PHE A 160 25.90 26.17 22.57
CA PHE A 160 24.87 27.10 22.08
C PHE A 160 25.49 28.49 21.88
N SER A 161 25.27 29.12 20.72
CA SER A 161 25.71 30.51 20.52
C SER A 161 24.86 31.45 21.36
N THR A 162 25.48 32.40 22.05
CA THR A 162 24.81 33.35 22.97
C THR A 162 23.58 34.00 22.35
N GLN A 163 23.70 34.57 21.15
CA GLN A 163 22.60 35.21 20.41
C GLN A 163 21.36 34.31 20.29
N TYR A 164 21.53 33.03 19.92
CA TYR A 164 20.40 32.11 19.77
C TYR A 164 19.64 31.86 21.08
N LEU A 165 20.33 31.87 22.23
CA LEU A 165 19.67 31.73 23.53
C LEU A 165 18.90 33.02 23.90
N ILE A 166 19.44 34.19 23.56
CA ILE A 166 18.75 35.49 23.72
C ILE A 166 17.51 35.56 22.82
N ASP A 167 17.65 35.22 21.53
CA ASP A 167 16.57 35.23 20.53
C ASP A 167 15.38 34.34 20.92
N ASN A 168 15.62 33.30 21.73
CA ASN A 168 14.62 32.33 22.17
C ASN A 168 14.33 32.42 23.68
N HIS A 169 14.62 33.56 24.32
CA HIS A 169 14.31 33.82 25.72
C HIS A 169 14.82 32.75 26.71
N LEU A 170 15.95 32.10 26.36
CA LEU A 170 16.64 31.06 27.15
C LEU A 170 17.83 31.63 27.95
N TYR A 171 18.28 32.83 27.63
CA TYR A 171 19.37 33.53 28.32
C TYR A 171 19.11 35.04 28.29
N ASP A 172 19.09 35.69 29.45
CA ASP A 172 19.05 37.15 29.55
C ASP A 172 20.49 37.69 29.69
N PRO A 173 20.98 38.54 28.76
CA PRO A 173 22.32 39.09 28.86
C PRO A 173 22.48 40.17 29.94
N LYS A 174 21.39 40.65 30.57
CA LYS A 174 21.43 41.61 31.70
C LYS A 174 21.66 40.92 33.04
N THR A 175 20.81 39.95 33.39
CA THR A 175 20.91 39.19 34.65
C THR A 175 21.89 38.01 34.57
N GLU A 176 22.40 37.71 33.37
CA GLU A 176 23.12 36.47 33.02
C GLU A 176 22.33 35.18 33.33
N ALA A 177 21.02 35.27 33.63
CA ALA A 177 20.16 34.14 33.96
C ALA A 177 19.87 33.24 32.74
N CYS A 178 19.75 31.93 32.97
CA CYS A 178 19.60 30.94 31.90
C CYS A 178 18.51 29.90 32.21
N ASP A 179 17.66 29.60 31.23
CA ASP A 179 16.61 28.58 31.30
C ASP A 179 17.18 27.16 31.15
N GLN A 180 17.94 26.76 32.17
CA GLN A 180 18.59 25.46 32.26
C GLN A 180 17.57 24.32 32.16
N GLN A 181 16.41 24.44 32.80
CA GLN A 181 15.30 23.50 32.71
C GLN A 181 14.84 23.23 31.25
N LYS A 182 14.58 24.28 30.43
CA LYS A 182 14.23 24.08 29.00
C LYS A 182 15.38 23.40 28.24
N ILE A 183 16.64 23.72 28.54
CA ILE A 183 17.81 23.10 27.92
C ILE A 183 17.92 21.62 28.29
N LYS A 184 17.81 21.27 29.58
CA LYS A 184 17.80 19.89 30.08
C LYS A 184 16.69 19.07 29.42
N ALA A 185 15.46 19.61 29.37
CA ALA A 185 14.31 18.98 28.72
C ALA A 185 14.53 18.75 27.21
N ALA A 186 15.04 19.74 26.47
CA ALA A 186 15.31 19.62 25.03
C ALA A 186 16.40 18.59 24.69
N VAL A 187 17.42 18.49 25.55
CA VAL A 187 18.47 17.46 25.46
C VAL A 187 17.90 16.08 25.78
N ARG A 188 17.18 15.93 26.89
CA ARG A 188 16.53 14.68 27.33
C ARG A 188 15.58 14.12 26.25
N HIS A 189 14.72 14.97 25.68
CA HIS A 189 13.83 14.62 24.57
C HIS A 189 14.60 14.07 23.34
N SER A 190 15.78 14.64 23.06
CA SER A 190 16.57 14.29 21.87
C SER A 190 17.42 13.02 22.05
N MET A 191 17.87 12.75 23.27
CA MET A 191 18.83 11.68 23.59
C MET A 191 18.32 10.27 23.26
N GLY A 192 17.04 9.97 23.51
CA GLY A 192 16.45 8.67 23.17
C GLY A 192 16.60 8.29 21.69
N SER A 193 16.50 9.28 20.79
CA SER A 193 16.75 9.04 19.36
C SER A 193 18.22 8.85 19.02
N LEU A 194 19.15 9.45 19.78
CA LEU A 194 20.59 9.28 19.57
C LEU A 194 21.02 7.87 20.01
N LEU A 195 20.59 7.42 21.18
CA LEU A 195 20.88 6.08 21.69
C LEU A 195 20.29 5.00 20.76
N LYS A 196 19.03 5.16 20.32
CA LYS A 196 18.39 4.22 19.38
C LYS A 196 19.10 4.17 18.02
N ALA A 197 19.53 5.31 17.47
CA ALA A 197 20.22 5.35 16.18
C ALA A 197 21.63 4.74 16.20
N ASN A 198 22.32 4.74 17.34
CA ASN A 198 23.66 4.17 17.51
C ASN A 198 23.66 2.78 18.19
N GLY A 199 22.48 2.21 18.47
CA GLY A 199 22.33 0.86 19.03
C GLY A 199 22.69 0.75 20.52
N LEU A 200 22.22 1.71 21.32
CA LEU A 200 22.45 1.83 22.77
C LEU A 200 21.15 1.92 23.60
N ALA A 201 19.96 1.95 22.98
CA ALA A 201 18.69 2.26 23.66
C ALA A 201 18.31 1.36 24.86
N GLU A 202 18.87 0.16 24.97
CA GLU A 202 18.59 -0.83 26.03
C GLU A 202 19.78 -1.04 26.99
N LYS A 203 20.98 -0.52 26.65
CA LYS A 203 22.26 -0.90 27.30
C LYS A 203 23.22 0.25 27.53
N GLY A 204 22.90 1.44 27.02
CA GLY A 204 23.64 2.66 27.27
C GLY A 204 22.87 3.59 28.20
N PHE A 205 23.59 4.21 29.12
CA PHE A 205 23.09 5.26 30.01
C PHE A 205 23.79 6.58 29.67
N TRP A 206 23.20 7.70 30.07
CA TRP A 206 23.76 9.03 29.83
C TRP A 206 23.44 9.99 30.97
N TRP A 207 24.25 11.05 31.06
CA TRP A 207 24.11 12.19 31.96
C TRP A 207 24.65 13.45 31.29
N GLY A 208 24.44 14.61 31.89
CA GLY A 208 25.07 15.84 31.46
C GLY A 208 25.07 16.93 32.52
N ASP A 209 25.78 18.01 32.19
CA ASP A 209 26.02 19.17 33.05
C ASP A 209 26.01 20.43 32.17
N ILE A 210 25.48 21.55 32.67
CA ILE A 210 25.46 22.82 31.94
C ILE A 210 26.58 23.72 32.46
N GLN A 211 27.54 24.05 31.58
CA GLN A 211 28.70 24.87 31.92
C GLN A 211 28.62 26.27 31.30
N PHE A 212 28.89 27.25 32.15
CA PHE A 212 28.84 28.69 31.91
C PHE A 212 30.22 29.35 31.88
N ASN A 213 31.28 28.76 32.43
CA ASN A 213 32.62 29.37 32.49
C ASN A 213 33.42 29.37 31.17
N THR A 214 32.73 29.51 30.03
CA THR A 214 33.34 29.69 28.69
C THR A 214 32.59 30.78 27.92
N ASN A 215 33.12 31.20 26.76
CA ASN A 215 32.54 32.23 25.89
C ASN A 215 31.07 31.97 25.47
N HIS A 216 30.61 30.73 25.59
CA HIS A 216 29.26 30.30 25.22
C HIS A 216 28.66 29.44 26.34
N ILE A 217 27.44 28.93 26.16
CA ILE A 217 26.83 27.97 27.10
C ILE A 217 27.01 26.57 26.53
N HIS A 218 27.42 25.61 27.36
CA HIS A 218 27.84 24.28 26.94
C HIS A 218 27.17 23.20 27.79
N VAL A 219 26.32 22.37 27.18
CA VAL A 219 25.90 21.11 27.81
C VAL A 219 27.00 20.08 27.54
N HIS A 220 27.74 19.74 28.59
CA HIS A 220 28.60 18.57 28.60
C HIS A 220 27.72 17.32 28.72
N LEU A 221 28.05 16.26 27.99
CA LEU A 221 27.34 15.00 28.00
C LEU A 221 28.31 13.85 28.23
N GLY A 222 27.93 12.93 29.11
CA GLY A 222 28.49 11.59 29.17
C GLY A 222 27.49 10.58 28.63
N ILE A 223 27.96 9.61 27.83
CA ILE A 223 27.20 8.42 27.46
C ILE A 223 28.12 7.22 27.68
N SER A 224 27.64 6.12 28.25
CA SER A 224 28.45 4.91 28.45
C SER A 224 27.64 3.62 28.27
N GLU A 225 28.33 2.50 28.04
CA GLU A 225 27.75 1.15 28.02
C GLU A 225 28.42 0.25 29.07
N LEU A 226 27.61 -0.42 29.93
CA LEU A 226 28.10 -1.21 31.08
C LEU A 226 29.02 -2.38 30.69
N SER A 227 28.90 -2.87 29.46
CA SER A 227 29.83 -3.80 28.82
C SER A 227 29.86 -3.51 27.31
N PRO A 228 30.99 -3.72 26.61
CA PRO A 228 31.05 -3.49 25.17
C PRO A 228 30.13 -4.46 24.44
N ARG A 229 29.28 -3.94 23.53
CA ARG A 229 28.48 -4.80 22.65
C ARG A 229 29.36 -5.76 21.84
N PRO A 230 28.96 -7.03 21.65
CA PRO A 230 29.75 -8.00 20.91
C PRO A 230 29.89 -7.64 19.44
N ASP A 231 31.04 -8.00 18.86
CA ASP A 231 31.33 -7.81 17.44
C ASP A 231 30.36 -8.59 16.57
N LYS A 232 29.94 -7.99 15.46
CA LYS A 232 28.94 -8.58 14.57
C LYS A 232 29.63 -9.49 13.57
N ILE A 233 29.10 -10.69 13.38
CA ILE A 233 29.59 -11.58 12.31
C ILE A 233 29.12 -11.00 10.97
N GLY A 234 30.08 -10.51 10.17
CA GLY A 234 29.87 -10.09 8.80
C GLY A 234 30.28 -11.17 7.80
N TYR A 235 29.97 -10.92 6.53
CA TYR A 235 30.48 -11.71 5.41
C TYR A 235 31.22 -10.78 4.44
N ARG A 236 32.44 -11.18 4.05
CA ARG A 236 33.23 -10.50 3.00
C ARG A 236 33.77 -11.58 2.07
N ASN A 237 33.46 -11.46 0.78
CA ASN A 237 33.83 -12.44 -0.25
C ASN A 237 33.43 -13.89 0.15
N GLY A 238 32.21 -14.06 0.66
CA GLY A 238 31.67 -15.35 1.12
C GLY A 238 32.18 -15.85 2.49
N LYS A 239 33.35 -15.41 2.96
CA LYS A 239 33.91 -15.82 4.26
C LYS A 239 33.25 -15.07 5.41
N ARG A 240 33.01 -15.77 6.54
CA ARG A 240 32.65 -15.14 7.82
C ARG A 240 33.83 -14.29 8.30
N VAL A 241 33.56 -13.07 8.77
CA VAL A 241 34.58 -12.18 9.33
C VAL A 241 33.99 -11.50 10.57
N ALA A 242 34.76 -11.41 11.65
CA ALA A 242 34.41 -10.52 12.76
C ALA A 242 34.38 -9.07 12.24
N LYS A 243 33.32 -8.35 12.57
CA LYS A 243 33.17 -6.92 12.24
C LYS A 243 32.90 -6.17 13.53
N GLU A 244 33.89 -5.38 13.93
CA GLU A 244 33.88 -4.60 15.16
C GLU A 244 32.54 -3.92 15.41
N ALA A 245 32.05 -4.02 16.66
CA ALA A 245 30.94 -3.22 17.13
C ALA A 245 31.25 -1.73 16.90
N ARG A 246 30.27 -0.97 16.40
CA ARG A 246 30.48 0.44 16.06
C ARG A 246 30.66 1.29 17.32
N ARG A 247 31.92 1.51 17.70
CA ARG A 247 32.31 2.39 18.83
C ARG A 247 32.27 3.89 18.48
N LYS A 248 32.21 4.27 17.20
CA LYS A 248 31.98 5.68 16.78
C LYS A 248 30.52 5.90 16.39
N PHE A 249 29.91 6.99 16.87
CA PHE A 249 28.58 7.42 16.42
C PHE A 249 28.64 7.91 14.96
N THR A 250 27.49 7.93 14.28
CA THR A 250 27.44 8.25 12.85
C THR A 250 27.19 9.75 12.60
N GLN A 251 27.82 10.32 11.57
CA GLN A 251 27.58 11.74 11.21
C GLN A 251 26.11 12.07 10.88
N PRO A 252 25.27 11.14 10.37
CA PRO A 252 23.81 11.33 10.34
C PRO A 252 23.16 11.42 11.73
N SER A 253 23.53 10.58 12.70
CA SER A 253 22.94 10.63 14.05
C SER A 253 23.41 11.84 14.86
N ILE A 254 24.68 12.26 14.71
CA ILE A 254 25.24 13.52 15.26
C ILE A 254 24.49 14.74 14.70
N ARG A 255 24.28 14.81 13.38
CA ARG A 255 23.47 15.89 12.77
C ARG A 255 22.00 15.84 13.22
N LYS A 256 21.44 14.65 13.45
CA LYS A 256 20.06 14.51 13.89
C LYS A 256 19.86 15.07 15.30
N ILE A 257 20.71 14.74 16.29
CA ILE A 257 20.56 15.30 17.64
C ILE A 257 20.72 16.82 17.65
N LYS A 258 21.71 17.40 16.95
CA LYS A 258 21.82 18.86 16.80
C LYS A 258 20.49 19.48 16.30
N SER A 259 19.86 18.86 15.30
CA SER A 259 18.58 19.32 14.77
C SER A 259 17.38 19.05 15.70
N GLN A 260 17.45 18.08 16.60
CA GLN A 260 16.37 17.78 17.55
C GLN A 260 16.42 18.67 18.79
N VAL A 261 17.60 18.90 19.37
CA VAL A 261 17.76 19.76 20.56
C VAL A 261 17.34 21.19 20.24
N PHE A 262 17.83 21.73 19.13
CA PHE A 262 17.40 23.02 18.58
C PHE A 262 15.87 23.12 18.43
N GLN A 263 15.24 22.10 17.83
CA GLN A 263 13.80 22.13 17.56
C GLN A 263 12.95 21.91 18.80
N ALA A 264 13.45 21.18 19.80
CA ALA A 264 12.80 21.01 21.09
C ALA A 264 12.87 22.28 21.94
N LEU A 265 13.96 23.05 21.88
CA LEU A 265 14.05 24.38 22.50
C LEU A 265 12.98 25.34 21.95
N ILE A 266 12.86 25.45 20.61
CA ILE A 266 11.81 26.28 19.99
C ILE A 266 10.40 25.79 20.36
N ALA A 267 10.19 24.48 20.49
CA ALA A 267 8.90 23.94 20.91
C ALA A 267 8.53 24.25 22.38
N LEU A 268 9.53 24.41 23.25
CA LEU A 268 9.36 24.76 24.67
C LEU A 268 9.20 26.26 24.91
N ASP A 269 9.77 27.10 24.05
CA ASP A 269 9.69 28.56 24.18
C ASP A 269 8.56 29.18 23.33
N ARG A 270 8.43 28.72 22.07
CA ARG A 270 7.49 29.26 21.07
C ARG A 270 6.53 28.19 20.56
N PRO A 271 5.66 27.61 21.41
CA PRO A 271 4.80 26.49 21.03
C PRO A 271 3.89 26.80 19.83
N ARG A 272 3.37 28.03 19.72
CA ARG A 272 2.54 28.48 18.57
C ARG A 272 3.31 28.44 17.23
N GLU A 273 4.58 28.87 17.22
CA GLU A 273 5.43 28.81 16.03
C GLU A 273 5.74 27.35 15.65
N TRP A 274 6.04 26.51 16.64
CA TRP A 274 6.23 25.07 16.46
C TRP A 274 4.97 24.37 15.90
N GLU A 275 3.77 24.74 16.38
CA GLU A 275 2.48 24.23 15.89
C GLU A 275 2.19 24.67 14.45
N GLN A 276 2.49 25.91 14.07
CA GLN A 276 2.40 26.38 12.68
C GLN A 276 3.31 25.53 11.79
N LYS A 277 4.57 25.33 12.17
CA LYS A 277 5.52 24.47 11.44
C LYS A 277 5.06 23.02 11.37
N LEU A 278 4.54 22.44 12.46
CA LEU A 278 3.96 21.09 12.45
C LEU A 278 2.75 21.01 11.51
N THR A 279 1.95 22.08 11.43
CA THR A 279 0.80 22.19 10.51
C THR A 279 1.24 22.30 9.05
N LEU A 280 2.31 23.04 8.76
CA LEU A 280 2.97 23.04 7.44
C LEU A 280 3.48 21.63 7.09
N GLU A 281 4.17 20.93 7.99
CA GLU A 281 4.65 19.55 7.71
C GLU A 281 3.50 18.55 7.51
N LYS A 282 2.39 18.67 8.27
CA LYS A 282 1.15 17.92 8.05
C LYS A 282 0.56 18.21 6.65
N ARG A 283 0.44 19.48 6.26
CA ARG A 283 -0.09 19.92 4.94
C ARG A 283 0.77 19.41 3.78
N LEU A 284 2.09 19.51 3.89
CA LEU A 284 3.02 18.90 2.93
C LEU A 284 2.84 17.38 2.83
N GLY A 285 2.55 16.70 3.94
CA GLY A 285 2.23 15.27 3.98
C GLY A 285 1.00 14.91 3.15
N VAL A 286 -0.08 15.69 3.27
CA VAL A 286 -1.33 15.53 2.49
C VAL A 286 -1.08 15.81 1.00
N GLN A 287 -0.47 16.95 0.66
CA GLN A 287 -0.17 17.32 -0.73
C GLN A 287 0.73 16.29 -1.42
N ARG A 288 1.75 15.77 -0.73
CA ARG A 288 2.62 14.67 -1.21
C ARG A 288 1.86 13.36 -1.44
N ALA A 289 0.77 13.12 -0.72
CA ALA A 289 -0.06 11.93 -0.92
C ALA A 289 -1.03 12.10 -2.10
N SER A 290 -1.64 13.28 -2.25
CA SER A 290 -2.58 13.64 -3.31
C SER A 290 -1.89 13.77 -4.68
N LEU A 291 -0.79 14.54 -4.79
CA LEU A 291 0.00 14.65 -6.03
C LEU A 291 0.47 13.28 -6.56
N ARG A 292 0.80 12.36 -5.65
CA ARG A 292 1.17 10.97 -5.99
C ARG A 292 -0.03 10.13 -6.45
N GLN A 293 -1.24 10.45 -6.01
CA GLN A 293 -2.48 9.81 -6.46
C GLN A 293 -2.94 10.37 -7.81
N GLN A 294 -2.94 11.69 -7.98
CA GLN A 294 -3.23 12.36 -9.26
C GLN A 294 -2.27 11.93 -10.36
N LEU A 295 -0.96 11.87 -10.10
CA LEU A 295 0.04 11.35 -11.05
C LEU A 295 -0.31 9.95 -11.59
N ARG A 296 -0.87 9.08 -10.72
CA ARG A 296 -1.31 7.71 -11.09
C ARG A 296 -2.62 7.67 -11.89
N GLN A 297 -3.34 8.78 -11.97
CA GLN A 297 -4.56 8.94 -12.76
C GLN A 297 -4.30 9.72 -14.07
N THR A 298 -3.30 10.61 -14.04
CA THR A 298 -2.95 11.52 -15.15
C THR A 298 -1.99 10.90 -16.15
N VAL A 299 -0.99 10.12 -15.69
CA VAL A 299 -0.03 9.48 -16.60
C VAL A 299 -0.70 8.34 -17.35
N GLY A 300 -0.85 8.52 -18.67
CA GLY A 300 -1.55 7.59 -19.54
C GLY A 300 -0.83 6.25 -19.69
N GLU A 301 -1.58 5.20 -20.01
CA GLU A 301 -1.03 3.85 -20.12
C GLU A 301 0.12 3.76 -21.14
N GLN A 302 0.04 4.48 -22.26
CA GLN A 302 1.11 4.56 -23.26
C GLN A 302 2.40 5.19 -22.73
N GLN A 303 2.31 6.24 -21.90
CA GLN A 303 3.48 6.87 -21.27
C GLN A 303 4.14 5.91 -20.26
N LEU A 304 3.32 5.21 -19.48
CA LEU A 304 3.80 4.23 -18.50
C LEU A 304 4.40 2.97 -19.17
N GLN A 305 3.82 2.53 -20.29
CA GLN A 305 4.37 1.45 -21.14
C GLN A 305 5.69 1.87 -21.80
N ALA A 306 5.80 3.09 -22.32
CA ALA A 306 7.05 3.61 -22.90
C ALA A 306 8.16 3.73 -21.85
N LEU A 307 7.84 4.19 -20.64
CA LEU A 307 8.77 4.17 -19.51
C LEU A 307 9.16 2.73 -19.15
N PHE A 308 8.19 1.82 -19.04
CA PHE A 308 8.42 0.41 -18.73
C PHE A 308 9.36 -0.28 -19.74
N ALA A 309 9.14 -0.07 -21.04
CA ALA A 309 9.96 -0.63 -22.11
C ALA A 309 11.42 -0.12 -22.11
N SER A 310 11.71 0.97 -21.40
CA SER A 310 13.09 1.47 -21.22
C SER A 310 13.83 0.81 -20.04
N LEU A 311 13.12 0.19 -19.09
CA LEU A 311 13.70 -0.29 -17.83
C LEU A 311 14.53 -1.59 -18.02
N PRO A 312 15.66 -1.74 -17.29
CA PRO A 312 16.45 -2.97 -17.32
C PRO A 312 15.74 -4.13 -16.61
N ALA A 313 15.96 -5.38 -17.03
CA ALA A 313 15.29 -6.55 -16.46
C ALA A 313 15.49 -6.75 -14.93
N ASP A 314 16.57 -6.21 -14.34
CA ASP A 314 16.79 -6.23 -12.89
C ASP A 314 15.97 -5.16 -12.16
N LYS A 315 14.77 -5.56 -11.73
CA LYS A 315 13.82 -4.80 -10.91
C LYS A 315 14.41 -4.16 -9.65
N LYS A 316 15.55 -4.64 -9.14
CA LYS A 316 16.24 -4.07 -7.96
C LYS A 316 16.92 -2.73 -8.29
N ARG A 317 17.09 -2.42 -9.58
CA ARG A 317 17.66 -1.17 -10.11
C ARG A 317 16.62 -0.05 -10.27
N TRP A 318 15.32 -0.35 -10.29
CA TRP A 318 14.26 0.64 -10.57
C TRP A 318 13.99 1.54 -9.35
N ARG A 319 14.83 2.56 -9.18
CA ARG A 319 14.78 3.56 -8.12
C ARG A 319 15.47 4.83 -8.58
N TYR A 320 15.01 5.99 -8.12
CA TYR A 320 15.58 7.30 -8.46
C TYR A 320 17.09 7.36 -8.18
N ARG A 321 17.52 6.96 -6.97
CA ARG A 321 18.93 6.84 -6.57
C ARG A 321 19.59 5.54 -7.09
N SER A 322 19.44 5.23 -8.37
CA SER A 322 20.14 4.11 -9.03
C SER A 322 21.33 4.62 -9.84
N ASN A 323 22.50 4.04 -9.61
CA ASN A 323 23.77 4.44 -10.24
C ASN A 323 24.15 3.53 -11.41
N ALA A 324 23.29 2.57 -11.77
CA ALA A 324 23.53 1.67 -12.89
C ALA A 324 23.35 2.42 -14.23
N ARG A 325 24.23 2.17 -15.21
CA ARG A 325 24.25 2.90 -16.51
C ARG A 325 22.96 2.70 -17.31
N ASP A 326 22.39 1.50 -17.25
CA ASP A 326 21.11 1.12 -17.84
C ASP A 326 19.92 1.95 -17.31
N MET A 327 19.98 2.43 -16.07
CA MET A 327 18.98 3.29 -15.45
C MET A 327 19.11 4.78 -15.82
N ALA A 328 20.08 5.21 -16.64
CA ALA A 328 20.21 6.62 -17.02
C ALA A 328 18.98 7.12 -17.82
N LYS A 329 18.69 6.50 -18.97
CA LYS A 329 17.57 6.86 -19.84
C LYS A 329 16.18 6.70 -19.17
N PRO A 330 15.89 5.62 -18.40
CA PRO A 330 14.63 5.50 -17.67
C PRO A 330 14.44 6.56 -16.57
N LYS A 331 15.50 6.98 -15.89
CA LYS A 331 15.41 8.08 -14.91
C LYS A 331 15.11 9.42 -15.57
N GLN A 332 15.68 9.68 -16.75
CA GLN A 332 15.36 10.88 -17.53
C GLN A 332 13.89 10.87 -17.92
N LEU A 333 13.43 9.85 -18.65
CA LEU A 333 12.02 9.71 -19.06
C LEU A 333 11.02 9.81 -17.89
N ALA A 334 11.32 9.20 -16.74
CA ALA A 334 10.47 9.30 -15.55
C ALA A 334 10.52 10.69 -14.90
N SER A 335 11.65 11.40 -14.97
CA SER A 335 11.77 12.78 -14.49
C SER A 335 11.03 13.75 -15.40
N ASP A 336 11.10 13.55 -16.72
CA ASP A 336 10.41 14.37 -17.72
C ASP A 336 8.88 14.25 -17.58
N LEU A 337 8.36 13.03 -17.41
CA LEU A 337 6.95 12.79 -17.09
C LEU A 337 6.51 13.43 -15.76
N VAL A 338 7.37 13.41 -14.73
CA VAL A 338 7.08 14.09 -13.45
C VAL A 338 7.12 15.61 -13.62
N ASN A 339 8.06 16.16 -14.38
CA ASN A 339 8.16 17.60 -14.63
C ASN A 339 6.96 18.10 -15.43
N GLN A 340 6.58 17.42 -16.51
CA GLN A 340 5.37 17.71 -17.29
C GLN A 340 4.10 17.66 -16.43
N TYR A 341 3.98 16.66 -15.56
CA TYR A 341 2.84 16.54 -14.63
C TYR A 341 2.78 17.69 -13.60
N LEU A 342 3.92 18.26 -13.20
CA LEU A 342 3.98 19.33 -12.20
C LEU A 342 3.84 20.74 -12.78
N GLN A 343 4.19 20.94 -14.06
CA GLN A 343 4.34 22.25 -14.69
C GLN A 343 3.14 23.18 -14.49
N ASP A 344 1.93 22.68 -14.75
CA ASP A 344 0.68 23.44 -14.65
C ASP A 344 -0.24 22.94 -13.52
N ASN A 345 0.31 22.26 -12.51
CA ASN A 345 -0.48 21.64 -11.45
C ASN A 345 -0.73 22.60 -10.26
N PRO A 346 -2.00 22.97 -9.95
CA PRO A 346 -2.30 23.94 -8.89
C PRO A 346 -2.02 23.40 -7.48
N GLU A 347 -2.07 22.08 -7.26
CA GLU A 347 -1.66 21.49 -5.98
C GLU A 347 -0.13 21.49 -5.83
N PHE A 348 0.64 21.43 -6.92
CA PHE A 348 2.08 21.65 -6.87
C PHE A 348 2.42 23.11 -6.52
N GLN A 349 1.72 24.09 -7.09
CA GLN A 349 1.87 25.50 -6.70
C GLN A 349 1.54 25.71 -5.20
N ALA A 350 0.44 25.15 -4.72
CA ALA A 350 0.08 25.18 -3.30
C ALA A 350 1.08 24.42 -2.40
N PHE A 351 1.75 23.38 -2.92
CA PHE A 351 2.86 22.70 -2.25
C PHE A 351 4.10 23.60 -2.19
N GLN A 352 4.47 24.29 -3.28
CA GLN A 352 5.59 25.22 -3.31
C GLN A 352 5.40 26.38 -2.31
N GLN A 353 4.21 26.97 -2.23
CA GLN A 353 3.89 27.98 -1.20
C GLN A 353 4.05 27.43 0.22
N THR A 354 3.55 26.22 0.48
CA THR A 354 3.67 25.57 1.81
C THR A 354 5.14 25.22 2.14
N VAL A 355 5.93 24.88 1.12
CA VAL A 355 7.37 24.65 1.23
C VAL A 355 8.15 25.95 1.47
N GLN A 356 7.77 27.06 0.82
CA GLN A 356 8.38 28.37 1.02
C GLN A 356 8.12 28.89 2.44
N ALA A 357 6.89 28.78 2.96
CA ALA A 357 6.58 29.14 4.35
C ALA A 357 7.41 28.32 5.36
N LEU A 358 7.62 27.03 5.09
CA LEU A 358 8.47 26.18 5.94
C LEU A 358 9.98 26.49 5.78
N ASP A 359 10.42 26.96 4.62
CA ASP A 359 11.79 27.42 4.39
C ASP A 359 12.05 28.76 5.07
N GLN A 360 11.10 29.71 5.00
CA GLN A 360 11.12 30.98 5.74
C GLN A 360 11.16 30.75 7.25
N TYR A 361 10.29 29.89 7.78
CA TYR A 361 10.32 29.47 9.19
C TYR A 361 11.71 28.91 9.58
N ASN A 362 12.26 28.00 8.77
CA ASN A 362 13.58 27.43 9.04
C ASN A 362 14.71 28.46 8.85
N ALA A 363 14.57 29.46 7.97
CA ALA A 363 15.58 30.50 7.76
C ALA A 363 15.56 31.57 8.86
N ALA A 364 14.40 31.87 9.44
CA ALA A 364 14.27 32.68 10.65
C ALA A 364 14.92 31.96 11.83
N ALA A 365 14.53 30.70 12.08
CA ALA A 365 15.04 29.91 13.19
C ALA A 365 16.55 29.59 13.07
N PHE A 366 16.99 28.95 11.98
CA PHE A 366 18.37 28.47 11.83
C PHE A 366 19.34 29.52 11.22
N GLY A 367 18.86 30.75 10.99
CA GLY A 367 19.60 31.86 10.38
C GLY A 367 19.61 31.84 8.84
N GLN A 368 19.70 33.02 8.22
CA GLN A 368 19.54 33.21 6.76
C GLN A 368 20.47 32.35 5.90
N ARG A 369 21.63 31.90 6.41
CA ARG A 369 22.53 30.96 5.73
C ARG A 369 21.86 29.61 5.37
N THR A 370 20.70 29.27 5.93
CA THR A 370 19.89 28.09 5.55
C THR A 370 18.71 28.36 4.63
N ALA A 371 18.47 29.61 4.20
CA ALA A 371 17.43 29.94 3.23
C ALA A 371 17.60 29.15 1.91
N GLY A 372 16.49 28.82 1.27
CA GLY A 372 16.38 27.98 0.08
C GLY A 372 16.69 26.49 0.28
N ARG A 373 17.35 26.10 1.38
CA ARG A 373 17.81 24.71 1.59
C ARG A 373 16.65 23.76 1.92
N THR A 374 15.65 24.22 2.68
CA THR A 374 14.44 23.43 2.93
C THR A 374 13.63 23.34 1.65
N ALA A 375 13.51 24.44 0.90
CA ALA A 375 12.78 24.47 -0.35
C ALA A 375 13.33 23.48 -1.38
N HIS A 376 14.60 23.63 -1.73
CA HIS A 376 15.30 22.73 -2.65
C HIS A 376 15.24 21.26 -2.20
N HIS A 377 15.45 20.97 -0.91
CA HIS A 377 15.39 19.60 -0.41
C HIS A 377 13.97 19.02 -0.46
N LYS A 378 12.93 19.76 -0.04
CA LYS A 378 11.54 19.27 0.02
C LYS A 378 10.96 19.08 -1.39
N GLU A 379 11.35 19.90 -2.37
CA GLU A 379 11.03 19.70 -3.79
C GLU A 379 11.78 18.51 -4.40
N ALA A 380 13.10 18.41 -4.22
CA ALA A 380 13.87 17.28 -4.72
C ALA A 380 13.36 15.95 -4.15
N GLU A 381 12.98 15.92 -2.87
CA GLU A 381 12.33 14.78 -2.22
C GLU A 381 10.95 14.48 -2.82
N LEU A 382 10.15 15.48 -3.21
CA LEU A 382 8.89 15.27 -3.92
C LEU A 382 9.15 14.65 -5.30
N ARG A 383 10.04 15.23 -6.12
CA ARG A 383 10.37 14.71 -7.46
C ARG A 383 10.93 13.29 -7.38
N GLU A 384 11.78 12.99 -6.39
CA GLU A 384 12.22 11.63 -6.09
C GLU A 384 11.05 10.69 -5.73
N ARG A 385 10.14 11.12 -4.83
CA ARG A 385 8.98 10.30 -4.41
C ARG A 385 8.02 10.04 -5.58
N LEU A 386 7.77 11.01 -6.45
CA LEU A 386 6.93 10.88 -7.64
C LEU A 386 7.59 9.97 -8.69
N THR A 387 8.89 10.13 -8.96
CA THR A 387 9.63 9.25 -9.88
C THR A 387 9.65 7.80 -9.35
N ASN A 388 9.88 7.61 -8.05
CA ASN A 388 9.77 6.28 -7.42
C ASN A 388 8.33 5.75 -7.42
N ALA A 389 7.30 6.61 -7.43
CA ALA A 389 5.91 6.19 -7.59
C ALA A 389 5.61 5.73 -9.03
N LEU A 390 6.20 6.35 -10.06
CA LEU A 390 6.19 5.83 -11.43
C LEU A 390 6.90 4.48 -11.51
N PHE A 391 8.13 4.35 -10.99
CA PHE A 391 8.83 3.05 -10.93
C PHE A 391 8.10 1.99 -10.07
N LYS A 392 7.28 2.39 -9.10
CA LYS A 392 6.38 1.48 -8.38
C LYS A 392 5.20 1.09 -9.27
N SER A 393 4.59 2.04 -9.98
CA SER A 393 3.55 1.74 -10.97
C SER A 393 4.06 0.85 -12.10
N CYS A 394 5.34 0.95 -12.50
CA CYS A 394 5.98 0.01 -13.44
C CYS A 394 6.24 -1.39 -12.85
N ARG A 395 6.21 -1.58 -11.52
CA ARG A 395 6.18 -2.90 -10.85
C ARG A 395 4.75 -3.38 -10.55
N GLU A 396 3.77 -2.47 -10.56
CA GLU A 396 2.34 -2.77 -10.45
C GLU A 396 1.75 -3.09 -11.85
N LEU A 397 2.37 -2.60 -12.92
CA LEU A 397 2.39 -3.28 -14.22
C LEU A 397 3.06 -4.66 -14.04
N PRO A 398 2.53 -5.73 -14.64
CA PRO A 398 3.15 -7.05 -14.54
C PRO A 398 4.51 -7.03 -15.24
N ASP A 399 5.60 -7.31 -14.53
CA ASP A 399 6.96 -7.08 -15.04
C ASP A 399 7.36 -7.97 -16.23
N ASN A 400 6.51 -8.93 -16.60
CA ASN A 400 6.47 -9.62 -17.87
C ASN A 400 4.99 -9.77 -18.25
N GLU A 401 4.66 -9.93 -19.53
CA GLU A 401 3.33 -10.41 -19.96
C GLU A 401 2.97 -11.83 -19.45
N GLN A 402 3.85 -12.47 -18.68
CA GLN A 402 3.85 -13.91 -18.39
C GLN A 402 3.45 -14.29 -16.94
N GLU A 403 3.22 -13.32 -16.05
CA GLU A 403 2.46 -13.55 -14.79
C GLU A 403 1.09 -12.86 -14.92
N LEU A 404 0.23 -13.47 -15.74
CA LEU A 404 -1.13 -13.00 -16.02
C LEU A 404 -2.03 -13.16 -14.79
N THR A 405 -1.96 -12.19 -13.88
CA THR A 405 -2.79 -12.19 -12.67
C THR A 405 -4.27 -12.15 -13.04
N ILE A 406 -5.05 -12.97 -12.34
CA ILE A 406 -6.51 -13.06 -12.51
C ILE A 406 -7.14 -11.68 -12.28
N ALA A 407 -6.67 -10.98 -11.24
CA ALA A 407 -7.15 -9.65 -10.88
C ALA A 407 -6.83 -8.56 -11.92
N GLY A 408 -5.65 -8.61 -12.56
CA GLY A 408 -5.28 -7.69 -13.64
C GLY A 408 -6.19 -7.84 -14.85
N LEU A 409 -6.27 -9.05 -15.40
CA LEU A 409 -7.18 -9.37 -16.51
C LEU A 409 -8.65 -9.08 -16.20
N ALA A 410 -9.10 -9.31 -14.96
CA ALA A 410 -10.48 -9.08 -14.56
C ALA A 410 -10.87 -7.59 -14.42
N LYS A 411 -9.91 -6.65 -14.35
CA LYS A 411 -10.23 -5.20 -14.31
C LYS A 411 -10.81 -4.71 -15.63
N ASN A 412 -10.40 -5.30 -16.74
CA ASN A 412 -10.79 -4.87 -18.08
C ASN A 412 -12.01 -5.72 -18.49
N PHE A 413 -13.22 -5.19 -18.34
CA PHE A 413 -14.48 -5.93 -18.55
C PHE A 413 -15.38 -5.35 -19.65
N THR A 414 -14.84 -4.52 -20.55
CA THR A 414 -15.60 -4.08 -21.73
C THR A 414 -15.86 -5.27 -22.69
N ALA A 415 -16.78 -5.08 -23.64
CA ALA A 415 -17.05 -6.08 -24.67
C ALA A 415 -15.80 -6.42 -25.51
N ALA A 416 -14.90 -5.45 -25.71
CA ALA A 416 -13.63 -5.69 -26.42
C ALA A 416 -12.66 -6.54 -25.57
N ASP A 417 -12.50 -6.24 -24.28
CA ASP A 417 -11.59 -6.97 -23.38
C ASP A 417 -12.01 -8.44 -23.16
N ILE A 418 -13.32 -8.65 -23.03
CA ILE A 418 -13.92 -9.98 -22.89
C ILE A 418 -13.66 -10.82 -24.14
N GLU A 419 -13.81 -10.21 -25.32
CA GLU A 419 -13.65 -10.91 -26.60
C GLU A 419 -12.16 -11.14 -26.95
N ALA A 420 -11.27 -10.18 -26.68
CA ALA A 420 -9.83 -10.37 -26.79
C ALA A 420 -9.32 -11.49 -25.87
N ASN A 421 -9.82 -11.56 -24.62
CA ASN A 421 -9.44 -12.63 -23.70
C ASN A 421 -10.01 -14.00 -24.13
N ARG A 422 -11.21 -14.06 -24.74
CA ARG A 422 -11.74 -15.30 -25.36
C ARG A 422 -10.86 -15.78 -26.51
N GLN A 423 -10.52 -14.90 -27.45
CA GLN A 423 -9.68 -15.24 -28.60
C GLN A 423 -8.30 -15.76 -28.17
N ARG A 424 -7.69 -15.14 -27.16
CA ARG A 424 -6.45 -15.65 -26.56
C ARG A 424 -6.63 -16.97 -25.81
N ILE A 425 -7.75 -17.19 -25.12
CA ILE A 425 -8.07 -18.49 -24.48
C ILE A 425 -8.19 -19.61 -25.52
N ASP A 426 -8.81 -19.36 -26.67
CA ASP A 426 -8.97 -20.37 -27.73
C ASP A 426 -7.66 -20.63 -28.49
N ALA A 427 -6.86 -19.59 -28.77
CA ALA A 427 -5.50 -19.76 -29.29
C ALA A 427 -4.60 -20.57 -28.33
N LEU A 428 -4.66 -20.29 -27.02
CA LEU A 428 -3.95 -21.07 -26.00
C LEU A 428 -4.47 -22.50 -25.88
N ARG A 429 -5.78 -22.72 -25.98
CA ARG A 429 -6.39 -24.05 -25.98
C ARG A 429 -5.88 -24.89 -27.17
N GLN A 430 -5.68 -24.29 -28.34
CA GLN A 430 -5.06 -24.94 -29.49
C GLN A 430 -3.57 -25.20 -29.23
N ALA A 431 -2.79 -24.17 -28.87
CA ALA A 431 -1.34 -24.27 -28.64
C ALA A 431 -0.93 -25.18 -27.47
N ASN A 432 -1.80 -25.40 -26.48
CA ASN A 432 -1.60 -26.32 -25.35
C ASN A 432 -2.17 -27.72 -25.60
N ARG A 433 -2.94 -27.93 -26.67
CA ARG A 433 -3.28 -29.28 -27.18
C ARG A 433 -2.14 -29.86 -28.02
N LEU A 434 -1.55 -29.02 -28.89
CA LEU A 434 -0.44 -29.42 -29.77
C LEU A 434 0.87 -29.64 -28.98
N GLN A 435 1.16 -28.77 -28.02
CA GLN A 435 2.36 -28.84 -27.19
C GLN A 435 2.02 -28.40 -25.75
N PRO A 436 1.55 -29.31 -24.88
CA PRO A 436 1.21 -28.98 -23.50
C PRO A 436 2.46 -28.54 -22.72
N THR A 437 2.35 -27.46 -21.95
CA THR A 437 3.41 -27.05 -21.00
C THR A 437 2.81 -26.56 -19.69
N PRO A 438 3.54 -26.60 -18.56
CA PRO A 438 3.07 -26.03 -17.29
C PRO A 438 2.73 -24.54 -17.41
N ALA A 439 3.53 -23.77 -18.16
CA ALA A 439 3.32 -22.34 -18.38
C ALA A 439 2.03 -22.04 -19.17
N LYS A 440 1.84 -22.63 -20.36
CA LYS A 440 0.61 -22.49 -21.16
C LYS A 440 -0.63 -22.95 -20.38
N THR A 441 -0.51 -24.03 -19.59
CA THR A 441 -1.61 -24.56 -18.75
C THR A 441 -1.97 -23.61 -17.60
N LYS A 442 -0.96 -22.98 -16.97
CA LYS A 442 -1.13 -21.94 -15.94
C LYS A 442 -1.80 -20.69 -16.52
N GLU A 443 -1.33 -20.18 -17.67
CA GLU A 443 -1.95 -19.05 -18.38
C GLU A 443 -3.42 -19.34 -18.73
N LEU A 444 -3.69 -20.52 -19.31
CA LEU A 444 -5.04 -20.93 -19.68
C LEU A 444 -5.98 -21.05 -18.47
N ARG A 445 -5.48 -21.49 -17.31
CA ARG A 445 -6.24 -21.48 -16.04
C ARG A 445 -6.52 -20.05 -15.57
N GLN A 446 -5.49 -19.19 -15.52
CA GLN A 446 -5.61 -17.80 -15.08
C GLN A 446 -6.61 -17.02 -15.96
N ARG A 447 -6.45 -17.06 -17.28
CA ARG A 447 -7.34 -16.38 -18.22
C ARG A 447 -8.79 -16.88 -18.14
N ARG A 448 -9.02 -18.19 -17.99
CA ARG A 448 -10.38 -18.75 -17.82
C ARG A 448 -11.05 -18.30 -16.53
N ILE A 449 -10.31 -18.09 -15.44
CA ILE A 449 -10.87 -17.54 -14.19
C ILE A 449 -11.12 -16.03 -14.36
N ALA A 450 -10.18 -15.29 -14.94
CA ALA A 450 -10.37 -13.88 -15.23
C ALA A 450 -11.58 -13.63 -16.13
N LEU A 451 -11.78 -14.44 -17.19
CA LEU A 451 -12.96 -14.36 -18.06
C LEU A 451 -14.27 -14.51 -17.28
N ARG A 452 -14.33 -15.41 -16.28
CA ARG A 452 -15.51 -15.52 -15.40
C ARG A 452 -15.76 -14.21 -14.63
N GLN A 453 -14.71 -13.60 -14.08
CA GLN A 453 -14.81 -12.33 -13.35
C GLN A 453 -15.14 -11.14 -14.28
N GLN A 454 -14.57 -11.07 -15.49
CA GLN A 454 -14.92 -10.06 -16.50
C GLN A 454 -16.41 -10.12 -16.85
N ASN A 455 -16.94 -11.32 -17.18
CA ASN A 455 -18.36 -11.49 -17.50
C ASN A 455 -19.27 -11.18 -16.28
N ALA A 456 -18.83 -11.51 -15.05
CA ALA A 456 -19.57 -11.16 -13.83
C ALA A 456 -19.62 -9.63 -13.61
N ARG A 457 -18.49 -8.91 -13.77
CA ARG A 457 -18.42 -7.43 -13.67
C ARG A 457 -19.22 -6.74 -14.76
N ALA A 458 -19.14 -7.20 -16.00
CA ALA A 458 -19.95 -6.67 -17.11
C ALA A 458 -21.45 -6.87 -16.85
N SER A 459 -21.86 -8.05 -16.35
CA SER A 459 -23.25 -8.30 -15.95
C SER A 459 -23.68 -7.43 -14.76
N GLN A 460 -22.80 -7.22 -13.77
CA GLN A 460 -23.07 -6.36 -12.62
C GLN A 460 -23.29 -4.91 -13.05
N ALA A 461 -22.38 -4.36 -13.86
CA ALA A 461 -22.47 -2.99 -14.37
C ALA A 461 -23.73 -2.77 -15.22
N LYS A 462 -24.11 -3.74 -16.07
CA LYS A 462 -25.37 -3.66 -16.84
C LYS A 462 -26.58 -3.60 -15.92
N VAL A 463 -26.66 -4.49 -14.94
CA VAL A 463 -27.81 -4.57 -14.01
C VAL A 463 -27.87 -3.34 -13.09
N GLN A 464 -26.74 -2.84 -12.61
CA GLN A 464 -26.68 -1.57 -11.86
C GLN A 464 -27.20 -0.40 -12.68
N GLN A 465 -26.86 -0.33 -13.98
CA GLN A 465 -27.37 0.72 -14.86
C GLN A 465 -28.88 0.59 -15.10
N ALA A 466 -29.39 -0.63 -15.33
CA ALA A 466 -30.81 -0.88 -15.48
C ALA A 466 -31.60 -0.57 -14.19
N GLN A 467 -31.05 -0.89 -13.02
CA GLN A 467 -31.62 -0.55 -11.72
C GLN A 467 -31.68 0.97 -11.50
N ARG A 468 -30.62 1.72 -11.87
CA ARG A 468 -30.63 3.20 -11.82
C ARG A 468 -31.73 3.82 -12.68
N VAL A 469 -31.99 3.26 -13.87
CA VAL A 469 -33.12 3.69 -14.72
C VAL A 469 -34.46 3.40 -14.02
N LEU A 470 -34.62 2.21 -13.44
CA LEU A 470 -35.83 1.84 -12.69
C LEU A 470 -36.07 2.73 -11.46
N THR A 471 -35.01 3.15 -10.77
CA THR A 471 -35.08 4.13 -9.67
C THR A 471 -35.51 5.51 -10.17
N LYS A 472 -34.95 6.01 -11.28
CA LYS A 472 -35.34 7.31 -11.85
C LYS A 472 -36.80 7.34 -12.29
N LEU A 473 -37.27 6.30 -12.98
CA LEU A 473 -38.69 6.16 -13.35
C LEU A 473 -39.61 6.17 -12.12
N SER A 474 -39.12 5.68 -10.97
CA SER A 474 -39.87 5.71 -9.69
C SER A 474 -39.89 7.07 -9.00
N GLN A 475 -39.21 8.08 -9.55
CA GLN A 475 -39.13 9.46 -9.05
C GLN A 475 -39.83 10.46 -9.99
N GLU A 476 -40.43 9.98 -11.10
CA GLU A 476 -41.20 10.81 -12.02
C GLU A 476 -42.56 11.19 -11.42
N PRO A 477 -43.07 12.42 -11.66
CA PRO A 477 -44.31 12.91 -11.05
C PRO A 477 -45.57 12.18 -11.54
N THR A 478 -45.49 11.47 -12.66
CA THR A 478 -46.57 10.67 -13.24
C THR A 478 -46.61 9.27 -12.58
N PRO A 479 -47.62 8.94 -11.75
CA PRO A 479 -47.63 7.70 -10.99
C PRO A 479 -47.74 6.46 -11.89
N PHE A 480 -47.17 5.35 -11.42
CA PHE A 480 -47.26 4.07 -12.13
C PHE A 480 -48.67 3.47 -12.08
N ASN A 481 -49.17 3.06 -13.25
CA ASN A 481 -50.38 2.25 -13.33
C ASN A 481 -50.15 0.85 -12.72
N ALA A 482 -51.22 0.05 -12.53
CA ALA A 482 -51.13 -1.24 -11.86
C ALA A 482 -50.14 -2.20 -12.54
N ALA A 483 -50.13 -2.24 -13.87
CA ALA A 483 -49.21 -3.07 -14.66
C ALA A 483 -47.76 -2.60 -14.52
N GLU A 484 -47.52 -1.28 -14.52
CA GLU A 484 -46.18 -0.71 -14.34
C GLU A 484 -45.64 -1.01 -12.93
N ARG A 485 -46.49 -0.98 -11.89
CA ARG A 485 -46.10 -1.37 -10.52
C ARG A 485 -45.70 -2.84 -10.44
N GLU A 486 -46.49 -3.74 -11.03
CA GLU A 486 -46.22 -5.18 -11.09
C GLU A 486 -44.92 -5.46 -11.87
N ALA A 487 -44.73 -4.84 -13.03
CA ALA A 487 -43.53 -4.91 -13.83
C ALA A 487 -42.28 -4.40 -13.09
N ARG A 488 -42.40 -3.27 -12.38
CA ARG A 488 -41.31 -2.66 -11.61
C ARG A 488 -40.85 -3.56 -10.46
N THR A 489 -41.77 -4.18 -9.73
CA THR A 489 -41.44 -5.14 -8.66
C THR A 489 -40.70 -6.35 -9.22
N PHE A 490 -41.23 -6.99 -10.28
CA PHE A 490 -40.56 -8.11 -10.96
C PHE A 490 -39.14 -7.76 -11.43
N LEU A 491 -38.95 -6.60 -12.07
CA LEU A 491 -37.63 -6.13 -12.50
C LEU A 491 -36.69 -5.86 -11.33
N SER A 492 -37.18 -5.23 -10.26
CA SER A 492 -36.40 -4.98 -9.03
C SER A 492 -35.87 -6.28 -8.44
N ASP A 493 -36.74 -7.29 -8.28
CA ASP A 493 -36.37 -8.58 -7.69
C ASP A 493 -35.37 -9.34 -8.58
N ARG A 494 -35.62 -9.37 -9.90
CA ARG A 494 -34.67 -9.95 -10.88
C ARG A 494 -33.31 -9.26 -10.83
N TYR A 495 -33.27 -7.93 -10.71
CA TYR A 495 -32.02 -7.18 -10.61
C TYR A 495 -31.31 -7.47 -9.28
N GLN A 496 -32.00 -7.52 -8.14
CA GLN A 496 -31.39 -7.89 -6.85
C GLN A 496 -30.84 -9.32 -6.86
N GLN A 497 -31.57 -10.27 -7.45
CA GLN A 497 -31.10 -11.66 -7.64
C GLN A 497 -29.84 -11.71 -8.54
N ARG A 498 -29.79 -10.93 -9.63
CA ARG A 498 -28.60 -10.84 -10.50
C ARG A 498 -27.41 -10.16 -9.83
N LEU A 499 -27.63 -9.12 -9.02
CA LEU A 499 -26.56 -8.43 -8.28
C LEU A 499 -25.99 -9.33 -7.18
N THR A 500 -26.84 -10.06 -6.46
CA THR A 500 -26.44 -11.11 -5.51
C THR A 500 -25.62 -12.19 -6.22
N LEU A 501 -26.08 -12.69 -7.37
CA LEU A 501 -25.35 -13.66 -8.19
C LEU A 501 -23.98 -13.12 -8.68
N ALA A 502 -23.89 -11.84 -9.02
CA ALA A 502 -22.64 -11.21 -9.42
C ALA A 502 -21.67 -11.03 -8.25
N LYS A 503 -22.16 -10.59 -7.08
CA LYS A 503 -21.39 -10.52 -5.81
C LYS A 503 -20.79 -11.88 -5.47
N LEU A 504 -21.62 -12.92 -5.41
CA LEU A 504 -21.20 -14.29 -5.09
C LEU A 504 -20.24 -14.88 -6.14
N LYS A 505 -20.29 -14.44 -7.40
CA LYS A 505 -19.32 -14.83 -8.45
C LYS A 505 -17.99 -14.07 -8.40
N LEU A 506 -17.87 -13.04 -7.58
CA LEU A 506 -16.67 -12.20 -7.43
C LEU A 506 -15.98 -12.39 -6.06
N GLN A 507 -16.74 -12.71 -5.00
CA GLN A 507 -16.26 -13.17 -3.69
C GLN A 507 -15.49 -14.50 -3.82
N ALA A 508 -14.40 -14.68 -3.07
CA ALA A 508 -13.60 -15.89 -3.22
C ALA A 508 -14.27 -17.13 -2.61
N PRO A 509 -14.04 -18.36 -3.13
CA PRO A 509 -14.72 -19.55 -2.62
C PRO A 509 -14.46 -19.86 -1.14
N TRP A 510 -13.32 -19.43 -0.59
CA TRP A 510 -12.99 -19.56 0.83
C TRP A 510 -13.68 -18.50 1.72
N GLU A 511 -14.08 -17.36 1.15
CA GLU A 511 -14.87 -16.30 1.81
C GLU A 511 -16.38 -16.58 1.80
N GLN A 512 -16.84 -17.64 1.12
CA GLN A 512 -18.26 -18.00 1.04
C GLN A 512 -18.61 -19.01 2.11
N SER A 513 -19.61 -18.69 2.93
CA SER A 513 -20.30 -19.62 3.84
C SER A 513 -21.01 -20.75 3.10
N PRO A 514 -21.42 -21.86 3.77
CA PRO A 514 -22.22 -22.92 3.14
C PRO A 514 -23.52 -22.40 2.52
N ILE A 515 -24.18 -21.43 3.16
CA ILE A 515 -25.42 -20.82 2.70
C ILE A 515 -25.17 -20.00 1.42
N GLU A 516 -24.13 -19.17 1.38
CA GLU A 516 -23.75 -18.41 0.18
C GLU A 516 -23.34 -19.31 -1.00
N ARG A 517 -22.68 -20.45 -0.72
CA ARG A 517 -22.34 -21.46 -1.74
C ARG A 517 -23.60 -22.11 -2.31
N GLN A 518 -24.60 -22.41 -1.47
CA GLN A 518 -25.89 -22.95 -1.92
C GLN A 518 -26.66 -21.90 -2.73
N GLN A 519 -26.75 -20.66 -2.24
CA GLN A 519 -27.38 -19.54 -2.94
C GLN A 519 -26.71 -19.25 -4.30
N LEU A 520 -25.38 -19.35 -4.39
CA LEU A 520 -24.62 -19.22 -5.64
C LEU A 520 -24.97 -20.34 -6.65
N GLN A 521 -25.14 -21.57 -6.18
CA GLN A 521 -25.57 -22.69 -7.03
C GLN A 521 -27.01 -22.49 -7.53
N ASP A 522 -27.94 -22.18 -6.62
CA ASP A 522 -29.34 -21.98 -6.96
C ASP A 522 -29.57 -20.79 -7.89
N LEU A 523 -28.97 -19.63 -7.62
CA LEU A 523 -29.01 -18.49 -8.53
C LEU A 523 -28.30 -18.79 -9.87
N THR A 524 -27.23 -19.58 -9.89
CA THR A 524 -26.58 -19.98 -11.14
C THR A 524 -27.47 -20.90 -11.98
N ALA A 525 -28.17 -21.86 -11.36
CA ALA A 525 -29.16 -22.69 -12.03
C ALA A 525 -30.34 -21.83 -12.53
N TYR A 526 -30.87 -20.96 -11.68
CA TYR A 526 -32.00 -20.07 -11.97
C TYR A 526 -31.74 -19.16 -13.17
N PHE A 527 -30.54 -18.58 -13.31
CA PHE A 527 -30.20 -17.74 -14.47
C PHE A 527 -29.58 -18.48 -15.66
N THR A 528 -29.55 -19.82 -15.67
CA THR A 528 -29.07 -20.58 -16.84
C THR A 528 -30.21 -20.85 -17.82
N ASP A 529 -30.04 -20.48 -19.10
CA ASP A 529 -31.00 -20.80 -20.16
C ASP A 529 -30.99 -22.32 -20.45
N VAL A 530 -32.18 -22.92 -20.56
CA VAL A 530 -32.42 -24.31 -20.99
C VAL A 530 -31.59 -24.69 -22.21
N VAL A 531 -31.44 -23.76 -23.16
CA VAL A 531 -30.65 -23.96 -24.37
C VAL A 531 -29.20 -24.36 -24.06
N ASN A 532 -28.60 -23.76 -23.02
CA ASN A 532 -27.19 -23.88 -22.68
C ASN A 532 -26.88 -24.98 -21.64
N VAL A 533 -27.90 -25.60 -21.01
CA VAL A 533 -27.68 -26.71 -20.06
C VAL A 533 -27.27 -27.99 -20.82
N PRO A 534 -26.15 -28.65 -20.46
CA PRO A 534 -25.78 -29.96 -20.99
C PRO A 534 -26.74 -31.06 -20.53
N ILE A 535 -27.01 -32.05 -21.38
CA ILE A 535 -27.95 -33.15 -21.06
C ILE A 535 -27.48 -33.96 -19.86
N ASP A 536 -26.17 -34.20 -19.73
CA ASP A 536 -25.56 -34.96 -18.63
C ASP A 536 -25.63 -34.27 -17.25
N LYS A 537 -26.11 -33.02 -17.18
CA LYS A 537 -26.24 -32.24 -15.94
C LYS A 537 -27.67 -32.09 -15.44
N LEU A 538 -28.68 -32.47 -16.23
CA LEU A 538 -30.08 -32.36 -15.85
C LEU A 538 -30.50 -33.48 -14.87
N THR A 539 -30.42 -33.20 -13.58
CA THR A 539 -31.01 -34.04 -12.52
C THR A 539 -32.48 -33.68 -12.29
N THR A 540 -33.29 -34.59 -11.76
CA THR A 540 -34.73 -34.36 -11.50
C THR A 540 -35.01 -33.10 -10.69
N PRO A 541 -34.27 -32.77 -9.60
CA PRO A 541 -34.46 -31.52 -8.87
C PRO A 541 -34.12 -30.26 -9.68
N GLN A 542 -33.14 -30.33 -10.60
CA GLN A 542 -32.84 -29.20 -11.50
C GLN A 542 -33.93 -29.04 -12.55
N VAL A 543 -34.45 -30.13 -13.12
CA VAL A 543 -35.58 -30.09 -14.08
C VAL A 543 -36.79 -29.44 -13.42
N ALA A 544 -37.14 -29.84 -12.18
CA ALA A 544 -38.22 -29.23 -11.41
C ALA A 544 -38.00 -27.73 -11.15
N LYS A 545 -36.80 -27.32 -10.69
CA LYS A 545 -36.46 -25.89 -10.50
C LYS A 545 -36.54 -25.08 -11.80
N MET A 546 -36.13 -25.64 -12.93
CA MET A 546 -36.24 -25.00 -14.24
C MET A 546 -37.69 -24.95 -14.76
N GLN A 547 -38.49 -25.97 -14.50
CA GLN A 547 -39.93 -25.98 -14.80
C GLN A 547 -40.67 -24.92 -13.98
N ALA A 548 -40.43 -24.84 -12.67
CA ALA A 548 -41.00 -23.80 -11.80
C ALA A 548 -40.61 -22.39 -12.25
N ARG A 549 -39.35 -22.16 -12.66
CA ARG A 549 -38.94 -20.87 -13.23
C ARG A 549 -39.70 -20.56 -14.53
N LEU A 550 -39.78 -21.52 -15.45
CA LEU A 550 -40.52 -21.34 -16.72
C LEU A 550 -42.04 -21.18 -16.48
N ALA A 551 -42.58 -21.76 -15.42
CA ALA A 551 -43.96 -21.59 -14.99
C ALA A 551 -44.20 -20.16 -14.50
N ALA A 552 -43.39 -19.66 -13.55
CA ALA A 552 -43.46 -18.27 -13.09
C ALA A 552 -43.20 -17.25 -14.23
N GLU A 553 -42.26 -17.53 -15.14
CA GLU A 553 -42.01 -16.76 -16.37
C GLU A 553 -43.18 -16.85 -17.38
N SER A 554 -44.04 -17.86 -17.26
CA SER A 554 -45.28 -18.00 -18.03
C SER A 554 -46.51 -17.42 -17.34
N GLU A 555 -46.56 -17.39 -16.01
CA GLU A 555 -47.66 -16.86 -15.18
C GLU A 555 -47.65 -15.33 -15.17
N PHE A 556 -46.47 -14.73 -14.97
CA PHE A 556 -46.23 -13.29 -15.15
C PHE A 556 -46.53 -12.80 -16.60
N ASN A 557 -46.58 -13.74 -17.54
CA ASN A 557 -46.89 -13.56 -18.97
C ASN A 557 -48.29 -14.13 -19.35
N GLY A 558 -48.99 -14.73 -18.38
CA GLY A 558 -50.19 -15.54 -18.55
C GLY A 558 -51.39 -14.89 -17.91
N GLY A 559 -51.22 -14.40 -16.68
CA GLY A 559 -52.23 -13.70 -15.90
C GLY A 559 -52.01 -13.93 -14.42
N SER A 560 -51.37 -12.98 -13.75
CA SER A 560 -51.65 -12.73 -12.33
C SER A 560 -53.16 -12.43 -12.20
N VAL A 561 -53.80 -12.96 -11.15
CA VAL A 561 -55.26 -12.96 -10.96
C VAL A 561 -55.84 -11.53 -10.72
N VAL A 562 -54.99 -10.48 -10.76
CA VAL A 562 -55.28 -9.16 -10.20
C VAL A 562 -55.32 -8.01 -11.23
N SER A 563 -54.70 -8.12 -12.42
CA SER A 563 -54.32 -6.90 -13.18
C SER A 563 -54.61 -6.85 -14.69
N GLY A 564 -54.86 -7.97 -15.39
CA GLY A 564 -55.27 -7.95 -16.81
C GLY A 564 -54.33 -7.22 -17.78
N VAL A 565 -53.02 -7.21 -17.51
CA VAL A 565 -52.02 -6.32 -18.16
C VAL A 565 -52.03 -6.39 -19.69
N ASN A 566 -52.44 -5.29 -20.33
CA ASN A 566 -52.10 -5.03 -21.73
C ASN A 566 -50.70 -4.39 -21.80
N TRP A 567 -49.71 -5.18 -22.23
CA TRP A 567 -48.29 -4.81 -22.28
C TRP A 567 -47.98 -3.57 -23.14
N SER A 568 -48.90 -3.16 -24.03
CA SER A 568 -48.79 -1.88 -24.77
C SER A 568 -48.98 -0.63 -23.90
N LYS A 569 -49.50 -0.76 -22.66
CA LYS A 569 -49.72 0.34 -21.70
C LYS A 569 -48.57 0.56 -20.70
N LEU A 570 -47.44 -0.11 -20.88
CA LEU A 570 -46.22 0.12 -20.09
C LEU A 570 -45.38 1.25 -20.72
N ARG A 571 -44.71 2.08 -19.92
CA ARG A 571 -43.67 3.00 -20.40
C ARG A 571 -42.60 2.30 -21.26
N PRO A 572 -42.07 2.93 -22.34
CA PRO A 572 -41.07 2.32 -23.24
C PRO A 572 -39.84 1.75 -22.52
N GLU A 573 -39.40 2.40 -21.44
CA GLU A 573 -38.25 2.03 -20.64
C GLU A 573 -38.51 0.73 -19.85
N LEU A 574 -39.75 0.54 -19.35
CA LEU A 574 -40.18 -0.70 -18.72
C LEU A 574 -40.34 -1.83 -19.74
N GLN A 575 -40.86 -1.53 -20.95
CA GLN A 575 -40.92 -2.50 -22.05
C GLN A 575 -39.52 -2.97 -22.45
N GLN A 576 -38.55 -2.04 -22.58
CA GLN A 576 -37.15 -2.36 -22.87
C GLN A 576 -36.50 -3.16 -21.73
N ALA A 577 -36.69 -2.76 -20.48
CA ALA A 577 -36.15 -3.47 -19.32
C ALA A 577 -36.63 -4.93 -19.25
N LEU A 578 -37.94 -5.17 -19.47
CA LEU A 578 -38.52 -6.51 -19.53
C LEU A 578 -38.03 -7.30 -20.76
N SER A 579 -37.91 -6.65 -21.92
CA SER A 579 -37.36 -7.24 -23.15
C SER A 579 -35.92 -7.72 -22.97
N GLU A 580 -35.08 -6.92 -22.30
CA GLU A 580 -33.68 -7.23 -22.05
C GLU A 580 -33.46 -8.27 -20.93
N GLU A 581 -34.33 -8.31 -19.92
CA GLU A 581 -34.26 -9.29 -18.82
C GLU A 581 -34.77 -10.68 -19.25
N LEU A 582 -35.90 -10.73 -19.96
CA LEU A 582 -36.51 -11.97 -20.47
C LEU A 582 -35.85 -12.46 -21.78
N GLY A 583 -35.15 -11.58 -22.49
CA GLY A 583 -34.41 -11.89 -23.71
C GLY A 583 -35.29 -12.09 -24.94
N VAL A 584 -36.30 -11.24 -25.14
CA VAL A 584 -37.27 -11.32 -26.26
C VAL A 584 -37.24 -10.06 -27.12
N LYS A 585 -37.20 -10.24 -28.45
CA LYS A 585 -36.97 -9.18 -29.43
C LYS A 585 -38.24 -8.38 -29.73
N LEU A 586 -38.41 -7.23 -29.07
CA LEU A 586 -39.50 -6.30 -29.41
C LEU A 586 -39.32 -5.67 -30.79
N THR A 587 -40.27 -5.96 -31.68
CA THR A 587 -40.52 -5.24 -32.94
C THR A 587 -41.82 -4.42 -32.88
N LYS A 588 -42.82 -4.89 -32.13
CA LYS A 588 -44.03 -4.15 -31.74
C LYS A 588 -44.43 -4.54 -30.31
N PRO A 589 -44.64 -3.60 -29.37
CA PRO A 589 -44.95 -3.92 -27.96
C PRO A 589 -46.21 -4.79 -27.78
N SER A 590 -47.22 -4.59 -28.62
CA SER A 590 -48.46 -5.39 -28.63
C SER A 590 -48.24 -6.89 -28.90
N GLN A 591 -47.09 -7.29 -29.45
CA GLN A 591 -46.76 -8.69 -29.73
C GLN A 591 -45.92 -9.36 -28.62
N MET A 592 -45.52 -8.62 -27.58
CA MET A 592 -44.60 -9.08 -26.53
C MET A 592 -45.08 -10.37 -25.86
N ARG A 593 -46.34 -10.40 -25.40
CA ARG A 593 -46.96 -11.55 -24.72
C ARG A 593 -46.96 -12.81 -25.60
N ALA A 594 -47.40 -12.71 -26.85
CA ALA A 594 -47.45 -13.83 -27.78
C ALA A 594 -46.06 -14.40 -28.10
N GLN A 595 -45.05 -13.54 -28.28
CA GLN A 595 -43.66 -13.98 -28.50
C GLN A 595 -43.06 -14.64 -27.25
N LEU A 596 -43.28 -14.07 -26.06
CA LEU A 596 -42.87 -14.67 -24.79
C LEU A 596 -43.51 -16.06 -24.61
N GLN A 597 -44.83 -16.19 -24.77
CA GLN A 597 -45.55 -17.47 -24.66
C GLN A 597 -45.00 -18.52 -25.65
N ALA A 598 -44.74 -18.13 -26.90
CA ALA A 598 -44.14 -19.02 -27.90
C ALA A 598 -42.71 -19.46 -27.54
N ILE A 599 -41.89 -18.57 -26.96
CA ILE A 599 -40.51 -18.89 -26.53
C ILE A 599 -40.52 -19.78 -25.29
N THR A 600 -41.37 -19.50 -24.29
CA THR A 600 -41.48 -20.32 -23.07
C THR A 600 -41.98 -21.73 -23.39
N LYS A 601 -42.97 -21.88 -24.29
CA LYS A 601 -43.44 -23.18 -24.77
C LYS A 601 -42.34 -23.98 -25.48
N GLN A 602 -41.51 -23.33 -26.31
CA GLN A 602 -40.34 -23.95 -26.92
C GLN A 602 -39.28 -24.37 -25.88
N GLN A 603 -39.04 -23.54 -24.85
CA GLN A 603 -38.11 -23.87 -23.77
C GLN A 603 -38.60 -25.04 -22.90
N GLN A 604 -39.91 -25.14 -22.62
CA GLN A 604 -40.52 -26.28 -21.93
C GLN A 604 -40.38 -27.57 -22.74
N GLU A 605 -40.65 -27.55 -24.06
CA GLU A 605 -40.43 -28.70 -24.94
C GLU A 605 -38.96 -29.13 -24.97
N LEU A 606 -38.04 -28.17 -25.13
CA LEU A 606 -36.60 -28.43 -25.12
C LEU A 606 -36.12 -29.03 -23.79
N LEU A 607 -36.63 -28.54 -22.65
CA LEU A 607 -36.31 -29.07 -21.34
C LEU A 607 -36.82 -30.51 -21.18
N ARG A 608 -38.06 -30.80 -21.61
CA ARG A 608 -38.62 -32.18 -21.62
C ARG A 608 -37.77 -33.12 -22.47
N LEU A 609 -37.42 -32.73 -23.69
CA LEU A 609 -36.59 -33.56 -24.57
C LEU A 609 -35.22 -33.86 -23.97
N LYS A 610 -34.51 -32.84 -23.46
CA LYS A 610 -33.21 -33.03 -22.80
C LYS A 610 -33.33 -33.89 -21.54
N ALA A 611 -34.33 -33.68 -20.69
CA ALA A 611 -34.54 -34.46 -19.48
C ALA A 611 -34.76 -35.96 -19.78
N THR A 612 -35.57 -36.30 -20.81
CA THR A 612 -35.80 -37.71 -21.18
C THR A 612 -34.56 -38.42 -21.75
N LEU A 613 -33.55 -37.68 -22.26
CA LEU A 613 -32.25 -38.24 -22.63
C LEU A 613 -31.27 -38.32 -21.44
N ALA A 614 -31.45 -37.47 -20.42
CA ALA A 614 -30.65 -37.52 -19.21
C ALA A 614 -30.98 -38.75 -18.35
N SER A 615 -32.27 -39.11 -18.25
CA SER A 615 -32.75 -40.22 -17.40
C SER A 615 -32.59 -41.61 -18.01
N TYR A 616 -32.69 -41.76 -19.34
CA TYR A 616 -32.73 -43.07 -20.02
C TYR A 616 -31.48 -43.38 -20.87
N LYS A 617 -30.28 -43.16 -20.32
CA LYS A 617 -29.00 -43.33 -21.03
C LYS A 617 -28.71 -44.75 -21.57
N GLN A 618 -29.41 -45.79 -21.09
CA GLN A 618 -29.18 -47.19 -21.46
C GLN A 618 -30.41 -47.91 -22.06
N ALA A 619 -31.57 -47.26 -22.13
CA ALA A 619 -32.86 -47.92 -22.43
C ALA A 619 -33.61 -47.36 -23.65
N LEU A 620 -32.98 -46.52 -24.46
CA LEU A 620 -33.58 -45.93 -25.67
C LEU A 620 -32.90 -46.46 -26.94
N PRO A 621 -33.64 -46.93 -27.95
CA PRO A 621 -33.06 -47.37 -29.22
C PRO A 621 -32.22 -46.26 -29.89
N PRO A 622 -31.06 -46.58 -30.50
CA PRO A 622 -30.15 -45.58 -31.06
C PRO A 622 -30.80 -44.59 -32.04
N ALA A 623 -31.72 -45.05 -32.89
CA ALA A 623 -32.48 -44.20 -33.80
C ALA A 623 -33.34 -43.15 -33.07
N VAL A 624 -34.00 -43.53 -31.97
CA VAL A 624 -34.81 -42.61 -31.14
C VAL A 624 -33.91 -41.58 -30.45
N VAL A 625 -32.73 -41.99 -29.99
CA VAL A 625 -31.72 -41.10 -29.42
C VAL A 625 -31.26 -40.08 -30.47
N GLN A 626 -30.89 -40.53 -31.67
CA GLN A 626 -30.44 -39.67 -32.78
C GLN A 626 -31.53 -38.67 -33.21
N GLN A 627 -32.78 -39.11 -33.38
CA GLN A 627 -33.91 -38.24 -33.69
C GLN A 627 -34.14 -37.16 -32.61
N ARG A 628 -34.04 -37.52 -31.33
CA ARG A 628 -34.17 -36.57 -30.21
C ARG A 628 -33.03 -35.55 -30.22
N TYR A 629 -31.79 -35.94 -30.50
CA TYR A 629 -30.67 -34.99 -30.67
C TYR A 629 -30.95 -34.00 -31.81
N GLN A 630 -31.34 -34.46 -33.00
CA GLN A 630 -31.69 -33.57 -34.12
C GLN A 630 -32.82 -32.61 -33.76
N LYS A 631 -33.86 -33.06 -33.02
CA LYS A 631 -34.96 -32.20 -32.58
C LYS A 631 -34.49 -31.17 -31.54
N ILE A 632 -33.62 -31.56 -30.61
CA ILE A 632 -33.00 -30.67 -29.62
C ILE A 632 -32.16 -29.57 -30.30
N GLU A 633 -31.40 -29.91 -31.34
CA GLU A 633 -30.64 -28.94 -32.14
C GLU A 633 -31.54 -27.96 -32.88
N ARG A 634 -32.55 -28.46 -33.61
CA ARG A 634 -33.53 -27.64 -34.35
C ARG A 634 -34.28 -26.67 -33.44
N LEU A 635 -34.76 -27.13 -32.28
CA LEU A 635 -35.42 -26.29 -31.28
C LEU A 635 -34.45 -25.28 -30.64
N SER A 636 -33.23 -25.71 -30.28
CA SER A 636 -32.20 -24.81 -29.76
C SER A 636 -31.84 -23.70 -30.76
N ALA A 637 -31.77 -24.02 -32.05
CA ALA A 637 -31.54 -23.08 -33.13
C ALA A 637 -32.75 -22.18 -33.44
N LYS A 638 -33.98 -22.62 -33.14
CA LYS A 638 -35.18 -21.76 -33.19
C LYS A 638 -35.17 -20.76 -32.03
N ILE A 639 -35.08 -21.22 -30.78
CA ILE A 639 -35.04 -20.35 -29.59
C ILE A 639 -33.89 -19.33 -29.69
N LYS A 640 -32.70 -19.74 -30.17
CA LYS A 640 -31.56 -18.82 -30.39
C LYS A 640 -31.82 -17.74 -31.46
N ARG A 641 -32.72 -17.96 -32.42
CA ARG A 641 -33.14 -16.95 -33.41
C ARG A 641 -34.22 -16.05 -32.82
N ASP A 642 -35.24 -16.63 -32.21
CA ASP A 642 -36.39 -15.94 -31.63
C ASP A 642 -35.95 -14.96 -30.51
N LYS A 643 -34.87 -15.27 -29.78
CA LYS A 643 -34.25 -14.40 -28.75
C LYS A 643 -33.24 -13.36 -29.26
N LYS A 644 -32.92 -13.28 -30.56
CA LYS A 644 -31.76 -12.49 -31.03
C LYS A 644 -32.11 -11.03 -31.39
N ALA A 645 -31.51 -10.09 -30.66
CA ALA A 645 -31.55 -8.65 -30.95
C ALA A 645 -30.94 -8.30 -32.34
N PRO A 646 -31.39 -7.20 -32.98
CA PRO A 646 -30.92 -6.79 -34.30
C PRO A 646 -29.47 -6.28 -34.32
N ALA A 647 -28.87 -6.24 -35.51
CA ALA A 647 -27.70 -5.42 -35.76
C ALA A 647 -28.08 -3.93 -35.82
N ARG A 648 -27.14 -3.06 -35.48
CA ARG A 648 -27.29 -1.59 -35.36
C ARG A 648 -28.14 -0.93 -36.45
N ALA A 649 -29.27 -0.34 -36.05
CA ALA A 649 -29.62 1.01 -36.49
C ALA A 649 -28.85 2.04 -35.62
N GLY A 650 -28.95 3.34 -35.91
CA GLY A 650 -28.30 4.39 -35.11
C GLY A 650 -28.75 4.39 -33.64
N TRP A 651 -27.96 4.88 -32.68
CA TRP A 651 -26.88 5.87 -32.82
C TRP A 651 -25.53 5.40 -32.21
N GLY A 652 -24.47 6.08 -32.62
CA GLY A 652 -23.16 6.09 -31.95
C GLY A 652 -22.48 7.44 -32.21
N PRO A 653 -21.55 7.90 -31.36
CA PRO A 653 -20.89 9.19 -31.53
C PRO A 653 -20.13 9.28 -32.86
N MET A 654 -20.00 10.51 -33.36
CA MET A 654 -19.51 10.81 -34.71
C MET A 654 -18.14 10.18 -34.99
N LYS A 655 -17.98 9.60 -36.19
CA LYS A 655 -16.66 9.27 -36.73
C LYS A 655 -15.92 10.55 -37.11
N ALA A 656 -15.12 11.10 -36.18
CA ALA A 656 -14.01 11.96 -36.56
C ALA A 656 -13.08 11.17 -37.52
N ALA A 657 -12.65 11.80 -38.60
CA ALA A 657 -11.91 11.12 -39.65
C ALA A 657 -10.42 10.97 -39.29
N VAL A 658 -9.96 9.72 -39.17
CA VAL A 658 -8.54 9.38 -39.32
C VAL A 658 -8.42 8.26 -40.35
N ASN A 659 -8.47 8.65 -41.62
CA ASN A 659 -7.69 7.94 -42.62
C ASN A 659 -6.21 8.25 -42.34
N HIS A 660 -5.35 7.24 -42.42
CA HIS A 660 -4.35 7.17 -43.49
C HIS A 660 -3.55 5.85 -43.43
N TRP A 661 -3.23 5.31 -44.61
CA TRP A 661 -2.26 4.26 -44.91
C TRP A 661 -2.34 2.90 -44.16
N LYS A 662 -2.79 1.88 -44.90
CA LYS A 662 -2.35 0.47 -44.71
C LYS A 662 -1.82 -0.06 -46.06
N PRO A 663 -0.56 -0.48 -46.18
CA PRO A 663 -0.01 -0.96 -47.46
C PRO A 663 -0.75 -2.17 -48.03
N ARG A 664 -0.89 -2.23 -49.36
CA ARG A 664 -1.66 -3.27 -50.08
C ARG A 664 -1.21 -4.70 -49.73
N HIS A 665 0.09 -4.88 -49.48
CA HIS A 665 0.74 -6.16 -49.17
C HIS A 665 0.10 -6.90 -47.98
N LEU A 666 -0.41 -6.19 -46.96
CA LEU A 666 -0.97 -6.84 -45.77
C LEU A 666 -2.23 -7.68 -46.07
N LYS A 667 -3.07 -7.24 -47.02
CA LYS A 667 -4.23 -8.04 -47.49
C LYS A 667 -3.80 -9.28 -48.29
N GLN A 668 -2.68 -9.19 -49.00
CA GLN A 668 -2.14 -10.28 -49.81
C GLN A 668 -1.51 -11.36 -48.91
N PHE A 669 -0.71 -10.93 -47.92
CA PHE A 669 -0.16 -11.80 -46.87
C PHE A 669 -1.24 -12.51 -46.04
N GLN A 670 -2.31 -11.78 -45.64
CA GLN A 670 -3.44 -12.38 -44.92
C GLN A 670 -4.20 -13.42 -45.78
N ARG A 671 -4.36 -13.19 -47.09
CA ARG A 671 -4.93 -14.20 -48.00
C ARG A 671 -4.02 -15.43 -48.15
N GLN A 672 -2.71 -15.24 -48.31
CA GLN A 672 -1.74 -16.34 -48.37
C GLN A 672 -1.75 -17.17 -47.08
N GLN A 673 -1.78 -16.54 -45.89
CA GLN A 673 -1.91 -17.29 -44.62
C GLN A 673 -3.24 -18.05 -44.51
N GLN A 674 -4.36 -17.49 -44.98
CA GLN A 674 -5.65 -18.19 -45.00
C GLN A 674 -5.68 -19.36 -45.99
N GLN A 675 -4.99 -19.27 -47.12
CA GLN A 675 -4.87 -20.35 -48.11
C GLN A 675 -3.91 -21.45 -47.63
N ALA A 676 -2.74 -21.08 -47.10
CA ALA A 676 -1.77 -22.02 -46.54
C ALA A 676 -2.37 -22.79 -45.35
N SER A 677 -3.05 -22.11 -44.41
CA SER A 677 -3.72 -22.80 -43.30
C SER A 677 -4.85 -23.74 -43.76
N HIS A 678 -5.58 -23.42 -44.83
CA HIS A 678 -6.55 -24.34 -45.43
C HIS A 678 -5.89 -25.56 -46.08
N GLN A 679 -4.75 -25.40 -46.74
CA GLN A 679 -3.99 -26.52 -47.32
C GLN A 679 -3.41 -27.41 -46.23
N ILE A 680 -2.79 -26.84 -45.19
CA ILE A 680 -2.27 -27.58 -44.03
C ILE A 680 -3.39 -28.37 -43.33
N LEU A 681 -4.52 -27.73 -42.98
CA LEU A 681 -5.66 -28.43 -42.37
C LEU A 681 -6.24 -29.55 -43.26
N LYS A 682 -6.15 -29.41 -44.59
CA LYS A 682 -6.61 -30.44 -45.54
C LYS A 682 -5.62 -31.59 -45.67
N GLN A 683 -4.31 -31.31 -45.61
CA GLN A 683 -3.25 -32.32 -45.59
C GLN A 683 -3.21 -33.08 -44.25
N GLU A 684 -3.17 -32.38 -43.12
CA GLU A 684 -3.28 -32.97 -41.77
C GLU A 684 -4.56 -33.81 -41.64
N GLY A 685 -5.70 -33.30 -42.11
CA GLY A 685 -6.98 -34.03 -42.12
C GLY A 685 -7.01 -35.27 -43.03
N GLN A 686 -6.18 -35.33 -44.08
CA GLN A 686 -5.97 -36.53 -44.90
C GLN A 686 -4.99 -37.49 -44.24
N GLN A 687 -3.89 -36.99 -43.66
CA GLN A 687 -2.85 -37.78 -43.02
C GLN A 687 -3.37 -38.48 -41.75
N VAL A 688 -4.15 -37.79 -40.93
CA VAL A 688 -4.88 -38.39 -39.79
C VAL A 688 -5.87 -39.46 -40.26
N LYS A 689 -6.58 -39.23 -41.38
CA LYS A 689 -7.45 -40.26 -42.01
C LYS A 689 -6.67 -41.42 -42.65
N GLN A 690 -5.37 -41.29 -42.85
CA GLN A 690 -4.52 -42.35 -43.40
C GLN A 690 -3.91 -43.17 -42.27
N GLN A 691 -3.44 -42.51 -41.20
CA GLN A 691 -3.01 -43.13 -39.95
C GLN A 691 -4.14 -43.92 -39.27
N LEU A 692 -5.37 -43.37 -39.21
CA LEU A 692 -6.54 -44.10 -38.70
C LEU A 692 -6.80 -45.39 -39.49
N ARG A 693 -6.79 -45.33 -40.82
CA ARG A 693 -7.00 -46.52 -41.67
C ARG A 693 -5.86 -47.53 -41.59
N GLN A 694 -4.62 -47.09 -41.36
CA GLN A 694 -3.49 -47.98 -41.11
C GLN A 694 -3.60 -48.66 -39.73
N ALA A 695 -4.06 -47.95 -38.70
CA ALA A 695 -4.33 -48.55 -37.38
C ALA A 695 -5.54 -49.50 -37.40
N GLU A 696 -6.60 -49.17 -38.15
CA GLU A 696 -7.73 -50.06 -38.40
C GLU A 696 -7.28 -51.32 -39.18
N GLN A 697 -6.39 -51.18 -40.17
CA GLN A 697 -5.82 -52.31 -40.90
C GLN A 697 -4.87 -53.18 -40.06
N SER A 698 -4.00 -52.60 -39.23
CA SER A 698 -3.14 -53.39 -38.35
C SER A 698 -3.98 -54.14 -37.32
N HIS A 699 -4.94 -53.47 -36.67
CA HIS A 699 -5.85 -54.11 -35.73
C HIS A 699 -6.67 -55.24 -36.38
N TYR A 700 -7.11 -55.08 -37.63
CA TYR A 700 -7.79 -56.14 -38.38
C TYR A 700 -6.86 -57.31 -38.75
N GLN A 701 -5.58 -57.06 -39.04
CA GLN A 701 -4.60 -58.13 -39.27
C GLN A 701 -4.23 -58.85 -37.97
N ASP A 702 -4.08 -58.13 -36.85
CA ASP A 702 -3.88 -58.71 -35.51
C ASP A 702 -5.07 -59.62 -35.14
N LEU A 703 -6.30 -59.15 -35.36
CA LEU A 703 -7.52 -59.95 -35.13
C LEU A 703 -7.58 -61.19 -36.03
N LYS A 704 -7.14 -61.07 -37.30
CA LYS A 704 -7.05 -62.20 -38.23
C LYS A 704 -5.97 -63.20 -37.81
N ALA A 705 -4.83 -62.74 -37.29
CA ALA A 705 -3.77 -63.60 -36.78
C ALA A 705 -4.20 -64.33 -35.50
N GLN A 706 -4.90 -63.65 -34.59
CA GLN A 706 -5.49 -64.26 -33.39
C GLN A 706 -6.54 -65.32 -33.75
N ASN A 707 -7.43 -65.05 -34.71
CA ASN A 707 -8.39 -66.06 -35.19
C ASN A 707 -7.71 -67.22 -35.93
N ALA A 708 -6.61 -66.99 -36.64
CA ALA A 708 -5.83 -68.07 -37.27
C ALA A 708 -5.17 -68.98 -36.22
N LEU A 709 -4.58 -68.40 -35.18
CA LEU A 709 -4.03 -69.15 -34.03
C LEU A 709 -5.12 -69.93 -33.29
N PHE A 710 -6.28 -69.32 -33.03
CA PHE A 710 -7.42 -69.99 -32.40
C PHE A 710 -7.91 -71.20 -33.22
N ASN A 711 -8.08 -71.03 -34.53
CA ASN A 711 -8.48 -72.12 -35.42
C ASN A 711 -7.42 -73.22 -35.52
N GLN A 712 -6.13 -72.86 -35.50
CA GLN A 712 -5.03 -73.82 -35.49
C GLN A 712 -4.99 -74.61 -34.18
N GLN A 713 -5.27 -73.97 -33.05
CA GLN A 713 -5.37 -74.63 -31.75
C GLN A 713 -6.57 -75.58 -31.67
N GLN A 714 -7.74 -75.16 -32.17
CA GLN A 714 -8.92 -76.03 -32.31
C GLN A 714 -8.66 -77.25 -33.22
N ALA A 715 -7.91 -77.09 -34.31
CA ALA A 715 -7.53 -78.21 -35.18
C ALA A 715 -6.56 -79.19 -34.49
N ILE A 716 -5.66 -78.71 -33.63
CA ILE A 716 -4.78 -79.55 -32.80
C ILE A 716 -5.61 -80.29 -31.73
N GLU A 717 -6.56 -79.62 -31.08
CA GLU A 717 -7.47 -80.23 -30.11
C GLU A 717 -8.35 -81.32 -30.76
N GLN A 718 -8.83 -81.10 -31.98
CA GLN A 718 -9.58 -82.12 -32.75
C GLN A 718 -8.70 -83.31 -33.14
N ALA A 719 -7.50 -83.08 -33.69
CA ALA A 719 -6.57 -84.17 -34.03
C ALA A 719 -6.16 -85.00 -32.80
N GLN A 720 -6.04 -84.38 -31.63
CA GLN A 720 -5.79 -85.07 -30.36
C GLN A 720 -6.99 -85.89 -29.85
N GLN A 721 -8.22 -85.49 -30.19
CA GLN A 721 -9.42 -86.29 -29.91
C GLN A 721 -9.60 -87.45 -30.91
N GLU A 722 -9.17 -87.29 -32.16
CA GLU A 722 -9.19 -88.36 -33.18
C GLU A 722 -8.09 -89.40 -32.98
N TRP A 723 -6.95 -89.03 -32.37
CA TRP A 723 -5.93 -89.99 -31.87
C TRP A 723 -6.28 -90.61 -30.51
N GLY A 724 -7.39 -90.20 -29.89
CA GLY A 724 -7.88 -90.68 -28.59
C GLY A 724 -9.07 -91.64 -28.67
N ARG A 725 -9.35 -92.22 -29.84
CA ARG A 725 -10.47 -93.13 -30.13
C ARG A 725 -10.03 -94.31 -31.00
#